data_AF-W6KGG3-F1
#
_entry.id   AF-W6KGG3-F1
#
_cell.length_a   1.000
_cell.length_b   1.000
_cell.length_c   1.000
_cell.angle_alpha   90.00
_cell.angle_beta   90.00
_cell.angle_gamma   90.00
#
_symmetry.space_group_name_H-M   'P 1'
#
loop_
_entity.id
_entity.type
_entity.pdbx_description
1 polymer ?
#
loop_
_entity_poly.entity_id
_entity_poly.type
_entity_poly.pdbx_seq_one_letter_code
_entity_poly.pdbx_strand_id
1 'polypeptide(L)'
;MVESSDELGPETTAEVVQRLADIDVLLRDEKTFGDDGAALMTYLKSSEDIGSVLQRNDLELRELSELFIHDHISQADQICSVYNDFSKSEEQLVDFETAIVAFQRKLEKTSDDIVLMQQQTDRLARSVTHRQRVSEKINEVCNALQDCDSFCEKIVNNDVDQDYLTDLRELENLLSFISSKELQASAVQNEIRPKLTAAALKAGNKLQRYLSKQIVALASNLNNLEGKQQILEQNGHFAYRFLQSYNAAVAEEIVKLYVSNMSGMYRKQLETLLRGFAEASELRARPLDPIVLSREVTAILSNHDTGSPAGNQVEAPPWNGFPARTLTPKERSVSRRLLSLTNIFAKVDAPHTLREATFHDTVAVVRSFEVRHGRLQSCPDSAALLDQCDCWVWQLAKCLQALVNVCMAECRFISSFFSPSESGGDENINDCERLSHAVLDPTIRAVESSIKEYAPLVLDRTDVLAALRCIDILKQYLCTMQDPIPLLMLSGMLEMSKSIFKSNLRIALHNDRVALGYLSSMKLRPFHRTPTLNAGSLTTLLYEQEYAATLGPQPTLFRVGELLGQMELLNTAPFFRFCFAKENACGRTYDTHVSAFIATSLSNLLDFIDQLAKRHPSILSRSLFTCSNIFFINDVWHTLISEFEEKDSANSHYNPGSPNWQSSDATCVASTCSNSDVLLARDDVLPCFSDSKNAKLLKSRFDKALEALVAAYVENQKSFDYFFSFERDMEAELGEDFFSSVTDQHGVASGKTPGKITSINLSAARTLEVATVFHDNWHDQFCEVVADITQAIQSIFEGVSLTTYSRSTPQYLCSQFMHSILRTYCHAVVRANDRLSIFASKFYAKNNIQSKLISSPDLMDEIYTIIRHDMQ
;
A
#
# COMPACT_ATOMS: atom_id res chain seq x y z
N MET A 1 -9.40 64.55 13.06
CA MET A 1 -9.99 65.47 12.06
C MET A 1 -10.80 64.62 11.10
N VAL A 2 -11.98 65.12 10.80
CA VAL A 2 -13.15 64.40 10.28
C VAL A 2 -13.13 64.38 8.75
N GLU A 3 -13.35 63.21 8.16
CA GLU A 3 -14.01 63.01 6.85
C GLU A 3 -15.15 62.01 7.15
N SER A 4 -16.38 62.48 7.40
CA SER A 4 -17.48 62.69 6.45
C SER A 4 -17.70 61.53 5.48
N SER A 5 -18.80 60.80 5.64
CA SER A 5 -20.02 61.07 4.85
C SER A 5 -21.19 60.22 5.32
N ASP A 6 -22.34 60.89 5.42
CA ASP A 6 -23.69 60.36 5.56
C ASP A 6 -24.07 59.43 4.39
N GLU A 7 -24.99 58.51 4.66
CA GLU A 7 -26.24 58.23 3.93
C GLU A 7 -26.64 56.75 4.11
N LEU A 8 -27.35 56.46 5.20
CA LEU A 8 -28.06 55.19 5.38
C LEU A 8 -29.50 55.37 4.87
N GLY A 9 -29.73 55.01 3.60
CA GLY A 9 -31.08 54.84 3.07
C GLY A 9 -31.80 53.66 3.75
N PRO A 10 -33.14 53.60 3.70
CA PRO A 10 -33.88 52.49 4.29
C PRO A 10 -33.69 51.27 3.38
N GLU A 11 -32.82 50.35 3.77
CA GLU A 11 -32.69 49.03 3.12
C GLU A 11 -34.10 48.42 3.05
N THR A 12 -34.59 48.24 1.84
CA THR A 12 -35.94 47.72 1.61
C THR A 12 -36.01 46.34 2.24
N THR A 13 -37.16 45.99 2.81
CA THR A 13 -37.39 44.64 3.35
C THR A 13 -37.10 43.54 2.32
N ALA A 14 -37.16 43.87 1.02
CA ALA A 14 -36.73 43.03 -0.07
C ALA A 14 -35.21 42.77 -0.08
N GLU A 15 -34.36 43.76 0.21
CA GLU A 15 -32.90 43.62 0.31
C GLU A 15 -32.49 42.80 1.53
N VAL A 16 -33.18 42.98 2.66
CA VAL A 16 -32.94 42.17 3.87
C VAL A 16 -33.41 40.73 3.64
N VAL A 17 -34.55 40.53 2.98
CA VAL A 17 -35.03 39.20 2.59
C VAL A 17 -34.12 38.57 1.53
N GLN A 18 -33.54 39.36 0.65
CA GLN A 18 -32.61 38.88 -0.36
C GLN A 18 -31.26 38.53 0.26
N ARG A 19 -30.74 39.31 1.20
CA ARG A 19 -29.55 38.95 2.00
C ARG A 19 -29.82 37.73 2.88
N LEU A 20 -31.01 37.61 3.47
CA LEU A 20 -31.42 36.41 4.21
C LEU A 20 -31.57 35.20 3.30
N ALA A 21 -32.05 35.38 2.06
CA ALA A 21 -32.11 34.32 1.05
C ALA A 21 -30.73 33.96 0.51
N ASP A 22 -29.82 34.93 0.37
CA ASP A 22 -28.42 34.70 -0.02
C ASP A 22 -27.67 33.99 1.11
N ILE A 23 -27.97 34.30 2.38
CA ILE A 23 -27.49 33.55 3.55
C ILE A 23 -28.11 32.14 3.58
N ASP A 24 -29.38 31.97 3.25
CA ASP A 24 -30.05 30.66 3.18
C ASP A 24 -29.54 29.81 1.99
N VAL A 25 -29.08 30.46 0.90
CA VAL A 25 -28.41 29.83 -0.24
C VAL A 25 -26.97 29.45 0.11
N LEU A 26 -26.24 30.31 0.84
CA LEU A 26 -24.90 30.00 1.37
C LEU A 26 -24.95 28.87 2.42
N LEU A 27 -26.02 28.79 3.22
CA LEU A 27 -26.30 27.67 4.12
C LEU A 27 -26.73 26.41 3.35
N ARG A 28 -27.32 26.54 2.15
CA ARG A 28 -27.65 25.39 1.29
C ARG A 28 -26.44 24.80 0.55
N ASP A 29 -25.35 25.57 0.44
CA ASP A 29 -24.02 25.16 -0.05
C ASP A 29 -23.19 24.40 1.02
N GLU A 30 -23.88 23.78 1.99
CA GLU A 30 -23.39 22.92 3.08
C GLU A 30 -22.58 21.66 2.66
N LYS A 31 -22.21 21.49 1.39
CA LYS A 31 -21.56 20.26 0.86
C LYS A 31 -20.11 20.41 0.41
N THR A 32 -19.47 21.56 0.57
CA THR A 32 -18.06 21.77 0.18
C THR A 32 -17.06 21.92 1.33
N PHE A 33 -17.49 21.87 2.59
CA PHE A 33 -16.58 21.89 3.73
C PHE A 33 -16.52 20.52 4.39
N GLY A 34 -15.43 19.77 4.15
CA GLY A 34 -15.11 18.55 4.91
C GLY A 34 -14.67 18.88 6.33
N ASP A 35 -14.90 17.95 7.28
CA ASP A 35 -14.50 17.86 8.70
C ASP A 35 -14.61 19.13 9.60
N ASP A 36 -14.18 20.29 9.12
CA ASP A 36 -14.24 21.59 9.80
C ASP A 36 -15.68 22.06 10.02
N GLY A 37 -16.62 21.73 9.13
CA GLY A 37 -18.04 22.10 9.28
C GLY A 37 -18.74 21.35 10.41
N ALA A 38 -18.36 20.10 10.67
CA ALA A 38 -18.92 19.30 11.76
C ALA A 38 -18.32 19.73 13.11
N ALA A 39 -17.02 20.02 13.14
CA ALA A 39 -16.35 20.63 14.28
C ALA A 39 -16.92 22.02 14.60
N LEU A 40 -17.09 22.89 13.59
CA LEU A 40 -17.75 24.20 13.70
C LEU A 40 -19.19 24.08 14.21
N MET A 41 -19.95 23.10 13.74
CA MET A 41 -21.32 22.88 14.22
C MET A 41 -21.39 22.33 15.64
N THR A 42 -20.40 21.57 16.10
CA THR A 42 -20.25 21.23 17.53
C THR A 42 -19.77 22.41 18.36
N TYR A 43 -18.90 23.26 17.79
CA TYR A 43 -18.37 24.48 18.43
C TYR A 43 -19.39 25.61 18.51
N LEU A 44 -20.29 25.74 17.54
CA LEU A 44 -21.43 26.67 17.55
C LEU A 44 -22.54 26.21 18.52
N LYS A 45 -22.57 24.92 18.85
CA LYS A 45 -23.49 24.34 19.85
C LYS A 45 -22.93 24.42 21.27
N SER A 46 -21.61 24.41 21.45
CA SER A 46 -20.98 24.81 22.71
C SER A 46 -20.94 26.33 22.79
N SER A 47 -21.30 26.93 23.92
CA SER A 47 -21.29 28.39 24.11
C SER A 47 -19.87 28.98 24.26
N GLU A 48 -18.87 28.42 23.58
CA GLU A 48 -17.48 28.89 23.62
C GLU A 48 -17.19 29.79 22.42
N ASP A 49 -16.57 30.94 22.71
CA ASP A 49 -16.23 31.94 21.71
C ASP A 49 -15.13 31.42 20.77
N ILE A 50 -15.46 31.29 19.49
CA ILE A 50 -14.58 30.79 18.41
C ILE A 50 -13.28 31.62 18.35
N GLY A 51 -13.32 32.91 18.70
CA GLY A 51 -12.14 33.76 18.76
C GLY A 51 -11.10 33.29 19.80
N SER A 52 -11.56 32.76 20.94
CA SER A 52 -10.69 32.25 22.02
C SER A 52 -10.04 30.92 21.67
N VAL A 53 -10.75 30.06 20.94
CA VAL A 53 -10.26 28.76 20.47
C VAL A 53 -9.25 28.94 19.33
N LEU A 54 -9.51 29.85 18.40
CA LEU A 54 -8.54 30.22 17.36
C LEU A 54 -7.26 30.79 17.98
N GLN A 55 -7.38 31.69 18.96
CA GLN A 55 -6.21 32.20 19.69
C GLN A 55 -5.43 31.09 20.40
N ARG A 56 -6.12 30.10 20.99
CA ARG A 56 -5.47 28.96 21.65
C ARG A 56 -4.72 28.08 20.64
N ASN A 57 -5.37 27.72 19.54
CA ASN A 57 -4.75 26.90 18.50
C ASN A 57 -3.60 27.63 17.80
N ASP A 58 -3.73 28.94 17.57
CA ASP A 58 -2.65 29.78 17.05
C ASP A 58 -1.46 29.81 18.01
N LEU A 59 -1.70 29.78 19.32
CA LEU A 59 -0.66 29.76 20.35
C LEU A 59 0.03 28.38 20.40
N GLU A 60 -0.73 27.29 20.37
CA GLU A 60 -0.20 25.92 20.30
C GLU A 60 0.58 25.68 19.00
N LEU A 61 0.11 26.21 17.86
CA LEU A 61 0.84 26.17 16.58
C LEU A 61 2.12 27.00 16.61
N ARG A 62 2.12 28.16 17.28
CA ARG A 62 3.34 28.96 17.46
C ARG A 62 4.35 28.26 18.35
N GLU A 63 3.92 27.66 19.46
CA GLU A 63 4.81 26.88 20.34
C GLU A 63 5.41 25.68 19.61
N LEU A 64 4.61 24.93 18.86
CA LEU A 64 5.11 23.81 18.04
C LEU A 64 6.05 24.29 16.93
N SER A 65 5.73 25.42 16.29
CA SER A 65 6.61 26.02 15.29
C SER A 65 7.93 26.46 15.91
N GLU A 66 7.92 27.07 17.10
CA GLU A 66 9.12 27.49 17.80
C GLU A 66 9.97 26.28 18.23
N LEU A 67 9.35 25.22 18.75
CA LEU A 67 10.04 23.98 19.10
C LEU A 67 10.67 23.30 17.87
N PHE A 68 9.93 23.22 16.77
CA PHE A 68 10.44 22.67 15.51
C PHE A 68 11.60 23.50 14.95
N ILE A 69 11.47 24.82 14.93
CA ILE A 69 12.54 25.74 14.53
C ILE A 69 13.75 25.57 15.46
N HIS A 70 13.54 25.44 16.76
CA HIS A 70 14.61 25.26 17.74
C HIS A 70 15.36 23.94 17.54
N ASP A 71 14.64 22.82 17.35
CA ASP A 71 15.24 21.52 17.07
C ASP A 71 16.06 21.57 15.77
N HIS A 72 15.54 22.20 14.72
CA HIS A 72 16.28 22.36 13.46
C HIS A 72 17.50 23.28 13.59
N ILE A 73 17.40 24.36 14.37
CA ILE A 73 18.55 25.24 14.67
C ILE A 73 19.60 24.48 15.49
N SER A 74 19.19 23.63 16.44
CA SER A 74 20.12 22.82 17.25
C SER A 74 20.92 21.81 16.41
N GLN A 75 20.30 21.28 15.35
CA GLN A 75 20.95 20.37 14.40
C GLN A 75 21.81 21.11 13.37
N ALA A 76 21.57 22.41 13.15
CA ALA A 76 22.33 23.21 12.19
C ALA A 76 23.82 23.31 12.54
N ASP A 77 24.19 23.39 13.82
CA ASP A 77 25.59 23.45 14.23
C ASP A 77 26.35 22.16 13.90
N GLN A 78 25.71 21.01 14.04
CA GLN A 78 26.29 19.71 13.67
C GLN A 78 26.50 19.62 12.16
N ILE A 79 25.50 20.05 11.38
CA ILE A 79 25.57 20.10 9.92
C ILE A 79 26.68 21.06 9.47
N CYS A 80 26.76 22.26 10.07
CA CYS A 80 27.80 23.24 9.81
C CYS A 80 29.20 22.70 10.14
N SER A 81 29.36 21.94 11.23
CA SER A 81 30.64 21.29 11.56
C SER A 81 31.07 20.30 10.49
N VAL A 82 30.16 19.42 10.05
CA VAL A 82 30.45 18.43 9.00
C VAL A 82 30.75 19.13 7.68
N TYR A 83 29.98 20.16 7.33
CA TYR A 83 30.21 20.97 6.12
C TYR A 83 31.57 21.67 6.15
N ASN A 84 31.97 22.21 7.31
CA ASN A 84 33.28 22.84 7.48
C ASN A 84 34.42 21.83 7.35
N ASP A 85 34.26 20.60 7.87
CA ASP A 85 35.28 19.56 7.75
C ASP A 85 35.36 18.98 6.34
N PHE A 86 34.24 18.91 5.63
CA PHE A 86 34.21 18.63 4.20
C PHE A 86 34.90 19.74 3.40
N SER A 87 34.60 21.00 3.69
CA SER A 87 35.22 22.16 3.01
C SER A 87 36.74 22.21 3.22
N LYS A 88 37.22 21.91 4.43
CA LYS A 88 38.67 21.77 4.69
C LYS A 88 39.29 20.63 3.90
N SER A 89 38.55 19.53 3.73
CA SER A 89 38.99 18.38 2.93
C SER A 89 39.05 18.72 1.45
N GLU A 90 38.10 19.50 0.94
CA GLU A 90 38.15 20.07 -0.42
C GLU A 90 39.33 21.03 -0.61
N GLU A 91 39.59 21.93 0.35
CA GLU A 91 40.74 22.83 0.32
C GLU A 91 42.06 22.05 0.22
N GLN A 92 42.20 20.97 1.00
CA GLN A 92 43.35 20.07 0.92
C GLN A 92 43.46 19.36 -0.43
N LEU A 93 42.34 18.96 -1.05
CA LEU A 93 42.35 18.38 -2.39
C LEU A 93 42.76 19.39 -3.47
N VAL A 94 42.31 20.64 -3.36
CA VAL A 94 42.72 21.74 -4.25
C VAL A 94 44.21 22.04 -4.10
N ASP A 95 44.75 21.99 -2.88
CA ASP A 95 46.19 22.12 -2.64
C ASP A 95 46.99 20.98 -3.29
N PHE A 96 46.51 19.74 -3.17
CA PHE A 96 47.11 18.59 -3.86
C PHE A 96 47.05 18.73 -5.37
N GLU A 97 45.91 19.15 -5.93
CA GLU A 97 45.77 19.39 -7.37
C GLU A 97 46.73 20.49 -7.83
N THR A 98 46.81 21.60 -7.10
CA THR A 98 47.73 22.70 -7.39
C THR A 98 49.19 22.24 -7.36
N ALA A 99 49.55 21.38 -6.40
CA ALA A 99 50.87 20.77 -6.30
C ALA A 99 51.16 19.81 -7.48
N ILE A 100 50.17 19.00 -7.90
CA ILE A 100 50.29 18.11 -9.05
C ILE A 100 50.43 18.91 -10.35
N VAL A 101 49.63 19.95 -10.55
CA VAL A 101 49.72 20.83 -11.72
C VAL A 101 51.04 21.58 -11.73
N ALA A 102 51.53 22.05 -10.56
CA ALA A 102 52.87 22.64 -10.47
C ALA A 102 53.98 21.62 -10.79
N PHE A 103 53.82 20.37 -10.38
CA PHE A 103 54.75 19.28 -10.70
C PHE A 103 54.72 18.93 -12.19
N GLN A 104 53.53 18.86 -12.80
CA GLN A 104 53.33 18.68 -14.24
C GLN A 104 53.96 19.82 -15.02
N ARG A 105 53.69 21.09 -14.68
CA ARG A 105 54.35 22.24 -15.31
C ARG A 105 55.86 22.22 -15.14
N LYS A 106 56.37 21.71 -14.02
CA LYS A 106 57.82 21.54 -13.80
C LYS A 106 58.39 20.42 -14.66
N LEU A 107 57.66 19.32 -14.87
CA LEU A 107 57.99 18.25 -15.80
C LEU A 107 57.94 18.74 -17.25
N GLU A 108 56.89 19.47 -17.64
CA GLU A 108 56.77 20.12 -18.94
C GLU A 108 57.93 21.07 -19.16
N LYS A 109 58.25 21.96 -18.21
CA LYS A 109 59.40 22.83 -18.30
C LYS A 109 60.72 22.06 -18.40
N THR A 110 60.89 20.96 -17.67
CA THR A 110 62.10 20.13 -17.73
C THR A 110 62.20 19.39 -19.06
N SER A 111 61.06 18.92 -19.59
CA SER A 111 60.94 18.30 -20.90
C SER A 111 61.21 19.32 -22.01
N ASP A 112 60.66 20.53 -21.89
CA ASP A 112 60.91 21.65 -22.78
C ASP A 112 62.37 22.08 -22.73
N ASP A 113 63.03 22.09 -21.57
CA ASP A 113 64.45 22.38 -21.44
C ASP A 113 65.32 21.28 -22.10
N ILE A 114 64.91 19.99 -22.01
CA ILE A 114 65.54 18.87 -22.71
C ILE A 114 65.34 19.00 -24.23
N VAL A 115 64.13 19.35 -24.66
CA VAL A 115 63.80 19.62 -26.07
C VAL A 115 64.57 20.85 -26.56
N LEU A 116 64.76 21.88 -25.74
CA LEU A 116 65.49 23.10 -26.07
C LEU A 116 67.01 22.82 -26.17
N MET A 117 67.54 21.92 -25.35
CA MET A 117 68.90 21.35 -25.47
C MET A 117 69.09 20.52 -26.75
N GLN A 118 68.11 19.68 -27.11
CA GLN A 118 68.12 18.91 -28.36
C GLN A 118 67.99 19.82 -29.59
N GLN A 119 67.12 20.84 -29.51
CA GLN A 119 66.98 21.87 -30.53
C GLN A 119 68.22 22.76 -30.66
N GLN A 120 69.02 22.97 -29.61
CA GLN A 120 70.31 23.64 -29.72
C GLN A 120 71.34 22.78 -30.48
N THR A 121 71.29 21.46 -30.30
CA THR A 121 72.15 20.50 -31.01
C THR A 121 71.78 20.42 -32.50
N ASP A 122 70.48 20.51 -32.82
CA ASP A 122 69.97 20.49 -34.19
C ASP A 122 70.06 21.84 -34.93
N ARG A 123 70.23 22.98 -34.23
CA ARG A 123 70.28 24.33 -34.83
C ARG A 123 71.48 24.50 -35.76
N LEU A 124 72.58 23.79 -35.50
CA LEU A 124 73.82 23.88 -36.27
C LEU A 124 73.72 23.13 -37.62
N ALA A 125 72.83 22.14 -37.74
CA ALA A 125 72.60 21.37 -38.97
C ALA A 125 71.57 22.01 -39.94
N ARG A 126 70.91 23.11 -39.53
CA ARG A 126 69.65 23.58 -40.15
C ARG A 126 69.74 24.65 -41.23
N SER A 127 70.90 25.26 -41.49
CA SER A 127 70.97 26.44 -42.38
C SER A 127 70.68 26.15 -43.86
N VAL A 128 71.06 24.97 -44.36
CA VAL A 128 70.85 24.55 -45.77
C VAL A 128 69.53 23.79 -45.96
N THR A 129 69.07 23.03 -44.97
CA THR A 129 67.73 22.39 -44.95
C THR A 129 66.59 23.39 -44.76
N HIS A 130 66.85 24.59 -44.24
CA HIS A 130 65.83 25.64 -44.03
C HIS A 130 65.19 26.13 -45.33
N ARG A 131 65.95 26.24 -46.43
CA ARG A 131 65.40 26.78 -47.68
C ARG A 131 64.54 25.76 -48.44
N GLN A 132 64.95 24.49 -48.45
CA GLN A 132 64.09 23.39 -48.95
C GLN A 132 62.87 23.21 -48.06
N ARG A 133 63.02 23.22 -46.73
CA ARG A 133 61.88 23.14 -45.78
C ARG A 133 60.90 24.29 -45.91
N VAL A 134 61.32 25.52 -46.15
CA VAL A 134 60.39 26.65 -46.32
C VAL A 134 59.59 26.47 -47.62
N SER A 135 60.22 26.02 -48.70
CA SER A 135 59.53 25.70 -49.95
C SER A 135 58.56 24.51 -49.79
N GLU A 136 58.99 23.46 -49.07
CA GLU A 136 58.15 22.31 -48.72
C GLU A 136 57.00 22.73 -47.79
N LYS A 137 57.22 23.60 -46.81
CA LYS A 137 56.18 24.14 -45.91
C LYS A 137 55.16 24.98 -46.66
N ILE A 138 55.60 25.84 -47.57
CA ILE A 138 54.67 26.61 -48.40
C ILE A 138 53.85 25.67 -49.30
N ASN A 139 54.47 24.63 -49.85
CA ASN A 139 53.76 23.62 -50.64
C ASN A 139 52.81 22.75 -49.77
N GLU A 140 53.20 22.41 -48.54
CA GLU A 140 52.36 21.74 -47.53
C GLU A 140 51.14 22.60 -47.17
N VAL A 141 51.31 23.91 -47.01
CA VAL A 141 50.20 24.85 -46.74
C VAL A 141 49.28 24.99 -47.96
N CYS A 142 49.83 25.11 -49.17
CA CYS A 142 49.02 25.14 -50.41
C CYS A 142 48.24 23.83 -50.62
N ASN A 143 48.86 22.68 -50.37
CA ASN A 143 48.18 21.39 -50.43
C ASN A 143 47.10 21.28 -49.34
N ALA A 144 47.38 21.69 -48.11
CA ALA A 144 46.40 21.71 -47.03
C ALA A 144 45.19 22.63 -47.33
N LEU A 145 45.42 23.76 -48.02
CA LEU A 145 44.35 24.65 -48.50
C LEU A 145 43.49 23.97 -49.57
N GLN A 146 44.11 23.27 -50.53
CA GLN A 146 43.40 22.53 -51.57
C GLN A 146 42.64 21.32 -51.02
N ASP A 147 43.23 20.60 -50.06
CA ASP A 147 42.59 19.49 -49.36
C ASP A 147 41.38 19.99 -48.55
N CYS A 148 41.49 21.16 -47.91
CA CYS A 148 40.37 21.80 -47.21
C CYS A 148 39.20 22.15 -48.15
N ASP A 149 39.49 22.65 -49.35
CA ASP A 149 38.46 22.92 -50.37
C ASP A 149 37.75 21.63 -50.80
N SER A 150 38.52 20.57 -51.06
CA SER A 150 37.97 19.25 -51.40
C SER A 150 37.13 18.64 -50.26
N PHE A 151 37.55 18.84 -49.01
CA PHE A 151 36.83 18.40 -47.82
C PHE A 151 35.51 19.17 -47.61
N CYS A 152 35.52 20.49 -47.81
CA CYS A 152 34.31 21.29 -47.77
C CYS A 152 33.30 20.85 -48.84
N GLU A 153 33.77 20.56 -50.06
CA GLU A 153 32.92 20.01 -51.12
C GLU A 153 32.36 18.63 -50.76
N LYS A 154 33.17 17.76 -50.15
CA LYS A 154 32.75 16.44 -49.66
C LYS A 154 31.60 16.56 -48.65
N ILE A 155 31.69 17.46 -47.68
CA ILE A 155 30.63 17.70 -46.68
C ILE A 155 29.35 18.28 -47.34
N VAL A 156 29.50 19.10 -48.37
CA VAL A 156 28.35 19.70 -49.07
C VAL A 156 27.65 18.71 -50.00
N ASN A 157 28.34 17.69 -50.52
CA ASN A 157 27.78 16.77 -51.52
C ASN A 157 27.36 15.40 -50.97
N ASN A 158 28.00 14.89 -49.91
CA ASN A 158 27.68 13.56 -49.36
C ASN A 158 26.38 13.52 -48.56
N ASP A 159 25.67 12.38 -48.58
CA ASP A 159 24.51 12.15 -47.73
C ASP A 159 24.92 11.83 -46.27
N VAL A 160 23.96 11.93 -45.34
CA VAL A 160 24.21 11.79 -43.90
C VAL A 160 24.25 10.30 -43.49
N ASP A 161 25.43 9.69 -43.63
CA ASP A 161 25.76 8.32 -43.19
C ASP A 161 26.78 8.31 -42.02
N GLN A 162 27.21 7.14 -41.52
CA GLN A 162 28.21 7.07 -40.44
C GLN A 162 29.55 7.72 -40.84
N ASP A 163 29.97 7.55 -42.10
CA ASP A 163 31.17 8.18 -42.64
C ASP A 163 31.04 9.71 -42.71
N TYR A 164 29.82 10.22 -42.90
CA TYR A 164 29.54 11.66 -42.85
C TYR A 164 29.69 12.22 -41.44
N LEU A 165 29.29 11.46 -40.41
CA LEU A 165 29.45 11.88 -39.02
C LEU A 165 30.92 11.90 -38.58
N THR A 166 31.76 11.01 -39.13
CA THR A 166 33.21 11.10 -38.93
C THR A 166 33.80 12.31 -39.62
N ASP A 167 33.40 12.59 -40.86
CA ASP A 167 33.79 13.82 -41.57
C ASP A 167 33.32 15.08 -40.79
N LEU A 168 32.15 15.03 -40.15
CA LEU A 168 31.61 16.12 -39.33
C LEU A 168 32.44 16.36 -38.05
N ARG A 169 32.99 15.30 -37.43
CA ARG A 169 33.92 15.41 -36.29
C ARG A 169 35.22 16.07 -36.70
N GLU A 170 35.75 15.70 -37.86
CA GLU A 170 36.94 16.34 -38.41
C GLU A 170 36.69 17.82 -38.69
N LEU A 171 35.50 18.19 -39.21
CA LEU A 171 35.11 19.58 -39.41
C LEU A 171 35.05 20.37 -38.09
N GLU A 172 34.49 19.79 -37.02
CA GLU A 172 34.45 20.44 -35.70
C GLU A 172 35.86 20.62 -35.10
N ASN A 173 36.73 19.60 -35.22
CA ASN A 173 38.12 19.69 -34.79
C ASN A 173 38.89 20.77 -35.56
N LEU A 174 38.65 20.89 -36.87
CA LEU A 174 39.24 21.94 -37.69
C LEU A 174 38.73 23.34 -37.27
N LEU A 175 37.44 23.49 -37.01
CA LEU A 175 36.84 24.75 -36.56
C LEU A 175 37.33 25.17 -35.16
N SER A 176 37.48 24.23 -34.23
CA SER A 176 38.03 24.50 -32.89
C SER A 176 39.52 24.83 -32.95
N PHE A 177 40.30 24.10 -33.74
CA PHE A 177 41.72 24.35 -33.96
C PHE A 177 41.98 25.74 -34.56
N ILE A 178 41.21 26.14 -35.57
CA ILE A 178 41.32 27.46 -36.22
C ILE A 178 40.84 28.59 -35.30
N SER A 179 40.10 28.27 -34.24
CA SER A 179 39.66 29.21 -33.20
C SER A 179 40.67 29.36 -32.06
N SER A 180 41.74 28.56 -32.05
CA SER A 180 42.81 28.62 -31.04
C SER A 180 43.54 29.97 -31.02
N LYS A 181 44.08 30.34 -29.84
CA LYS A 181 44.78 31.62 -29.62
C LYS A 181 46.05 31.77 -30.48
N GLU A 182 46.64 30.66 -30.90
CA GLU A 182 47.89 30.61 -31.66
C GLU A 182 47.73 30.99 -33.13
N LEU A 183 46.54 30.75 -33.71
CA LEU A 183 46.21 31.09 -35.09
C LEU A 183 45.51 32.44 -35.26
N GLN A 184 45.19 33.12 -34.15
CA GLN A 184 44.53 34.43 -34.12
C GLN A 184 45.25 35.42 -35.06
N ALA A 185 44.52 35.91 -36.07
CA ALA A 185 44.98 36.85 -37.09
C ALA A 185 46.01 36.32 -38.12
N SER A 186 46.20 35.00 -38.22
CA SER A 186 46.97 34.38 -39.31
C SER A 186 46.28 34.54 -40.67
N ALA A 187 47.05 34.71 -41.74
CA ALA A 187 46.52 34.77 -43.12
C ALA A 187 45.74 33.50 -43.50
N VAL A 188 46.21 32.33 -43.03
CA VAL A 188 45.57 31.02 -43.25
C VAL A 188 44.20 30.95 -42.57
N GLN A 189 44.09 31.53 -41.36
CA GLN A 189 42.84 31.60 -40.63
C GLN A 189 41.79 32.42 -41.39
N ASN A 190 42.20 33.57 -41.95
CA ASN A 190 41.29 34.46 -42.68
C ASN A 190 40.77 33.84 -43.99
N GLU A 191 41.53 32.96 -44.61
CA GLU A 191 41.14 32.28 -45.86
C GLU A 191 40.30 31.02 -45.62
N ILE A 192 40.66 30.20 -44.62
CA ILE A 192 40.00 28.91 -44.36
C ILE A 192 38.73 29.06 -43.52
N ARG A 193 38.73 29.92 -42.50
CA ARG A 193 37.58 30.10 -41.59
C ARG A 193 36.26 30.39 -42.31
N PRO A 194 36.15 31.31 -43.30
CA PRO A 194 34.89 31.54 -44.00
C PRO A 194 34.40 30.33 -44.80
N LYS A 195 35.33 29.51 -45.33
CA LYS A 195 34.97 28.30 -46.09
C LYS A 195 34.42 27.20 -45.17
N LEU A 196 35.09 26.94 -44.06
CA LEU A 196 34.63 25.96 -43.07
C LEU A 196 33.33 26.37 -42.39
N THR A 197 33.15 27.66 -42.08
CA THR A 197 31.89 28.16 -41.52
C THR A 197 30.73 28.07 -42.52
N ALA A 198 30.98 28.35 -43.80
CA ALA A 198 29.98 28.13 -44.85
C ALA A 198 29.64 26.64 -45.04
N ALA A 199 30.63 25.76 -44.93
CA ALA A 199 30.42 24.31 -44.94
C ALA A 199 29.60 23.85 -43.72
N ALA A 200 29.89 24.37 -42.53
CA ALA A 200 29.14 24.09 -41.30
C ALA A 200 27.66 24.53 -41.40
N LEU A 201 27.37 25.71 -41.97
CA LEU A 201 26.00 26.16 -42.18
C LEU A 201 25.24 25.26 -43.17
N LYS A 202 25.89 24.83 -44.27
CA LYS A 202 25.29 23.90 -45.23
C LYS A 202 25.09 22.50 -44.64
N ALA A 203 26.05 22.01 -43.86
CA ALA A 203 25.91 20.79 -43.09
C ALA A 203 24.72 20.90 -42.13
N GLY A 204 24.55 22.05 -41.46
CA GLY A 204 23.42 22.31 -40.56
C GLY A 204 22.06 22.10 -41.24
N ASN A 205 21.86 22.59 -42.47
CA ASN A 205 20.63 22.37 -43.22
C ASN A 205 20.39 20.89 -43.58
N LYS A 206 21.46 20.11 -43.82
CA LYS A 206 21.34 18.66 -44.05
C LYS A 206 21.00 17.91 -42.78
N LEU A 207 21.69 18.23 -41.69
CA LEU A 207 21.43 17.66 -40.37
C LEU A 207 20.00 17.96 -39.91
N GLN A 208 19.47 19.15 -40.19
CA GLN A 208 18.07 19.48 -39.95
C GLN A 208 17.12 18.50 -40.64
N ARG A 209 17.30 18.26 -41.94
CA ARG A 209 16.46 17.33 -42.72
C ARG A 209 16.59 15.89 -42.21
N TYR A 210 17.81 15.46 -41.89
CA TYR A 210 18.09 14.14 -41.33
C TYR A 210 17.38 13.94 -39.98
N LEU A 211 17.63 14.82 -39.01
CA LEU A 211 17.05 14.74 -37.67
C LEU A 211 15.52 14.88 -37.71
N SER A 212 14.99 15.79 -38.52
CA SER A 212 13.53 15.94 -38.68
C SER A 212 12.87 14.66 -39.19
N LYS A 213 13.48 14.00 -40.18
CA LYS A 213 12.98 12.72 -40.70
C LYS A 213 13.01 11.63 -39.63
N GLN A 214 14.08 11.55 -38.85
CA GLN A 214 14.20 10.57 -37.77
C GLN A 214 13.17 10.81 -36.67
N ILE A 215 12.98 12.06 -36.23
CA ILE A 215 12.01 12.43 -35.19
C ILE A 215 10.58 12.09 -35.62
N VAL A 216 10.20 12.41 -36.87
CA VAL A 216 8.88 12.03 -37.39
C VAL A 216 8.72 10.51 -37.46
N ALA A 217 9.79 9.78 -37.79
CA ALA A 217 9.77 8.32 -37.81
C ALA A 217 9.65 7.68 -36.42
N LEU A 218 10.13 8.34 -35.35
CA LEU A 218 9.89 7.92 -33.96
C LEU A 218 8.40 7.93 -33.64
N ALA A 219 7.73 9.06 -33.90
CA ALA A 219 6.33 9.28 -33.56
C ALA A 219 5.33 8.38 -34.31
N SER A 220 5.78 7.70 -35.37
CA SER A 220 4.92 6.87 -36.23
C SER A 220 4.62 5.47 -35.67
N ASN A 221 5.47 4.89 -34.83
CA ASN A 221 5.32 3.50 -34.38
C ASN A 221 5.73 3.30 -32.92
N LEU A 222 4.75 3.01 -32.06
CA LEU A 222 4.91 2.86 -30.62
C LEU A 222 5.64 1.58 -30.19
N ASN A 223 5.43 0.46 -30.90
CA ASN A 223 5.89 -0.87 -30.44
C ASN A 223 7.42 -1.03 -30.37
N ASN A 224 8.18 -0.22 -31.12
CA ASN A 224 9.65 -0.27 -31.19
C ASN A 224 10.29 1.09 -30.87
N LEU A 225 9.60 1.94 -30.10
CA LEU A 225 10.05 3.32 -29.87
C LEU A 225 11.42 3.37 -29.21
N GLU A 226 11.64 2.63 -28.13
CA GLU A 226 12.89 2.64 -27.37
C GLU A 226 14.08 2.15 -28.19
N GLY A 227 13.90 1.11 -29.01
CA GLY A 227 14.95 0.64 -29.91
C GLY A 227 15.32 1.70 -30.95
N LYS A 228 14.34 2.45 -31.46
CA LYS A 228 14.60 3.57 -32.38
C LYS A 228 15.25 4.75 -31.68
N GLN A 229 14.87 5.05 -30.43
CA GLN A 229 15.50 6.07 -29.60
C GLN A 229 16.96 5.74 -29.33
N GLN A 230 17.28 4.49 -28.99
CA GLN A 230 18.65 4.04 -28.80
C GLN A 230 19.49 4.16 -30.08
N ILE A 231 18.91 3.82 -31.25
CA ILE A 231 19.58 4.00 -32.55
C ILE A 231 19.81 5.50 -32.84
N LEU A 232 18.85 6.36 -32.51
CA LEU A 232 18.98 7.80 -32.69
C LEU A 232 19.99 8.41 -31.70
N GLU A 233 20.07 7.90 -30.48
CA GLU A 233 21.06 8.28 -29.48
C GLU A 233 22.47 7.99 -29.98
N GLN A 234 22.72 6.78 -30.47
CA GLN A 234 24.04 6.36 -30.96
C GLN A 234 24.47 7.12 -32.23
N ASN A 235 23.56 7.38 -33.17
CA ASN A 235 23.90 7.95 -34.47
C ASN A 235 23.65 9.46 -34.58
N GLY A 236 22.68 10.00 -33.85
CA GLY A 236 22.18 11.36 -34.01
C GLY A 236 22.65 12.35 -32.95
N HIS A 237 23.16 11.88 -31.80
CA HIS A 237 23.57 12.78 -30.71
C HIS A 237 24.66 13.78 -31.18
N PHE A 238 25.72 13.29 -31.84
CA PHE A 238 26.79 14.14 -32.34
C PHE A 238 26.28 15.21 -33.32
N ALA A 239 25.34 14.84 -34.20
CA ALA A 239 24.73 15.77 -35.14
C ALA A 239 23.97 16.90 -34.44
N TYR A 240 23.27 16.60 -33.34
CA TYR A 240 22.57 17.60 -32.55
C TYR A 240 23.53 18.53 -31.80
N ARG A 241 24.58 17.99 -31.14
CA ARG A 241 25.62 18.79 -30.49
C ARG A 241 26.32 19.74 -31.47
N PHE A 242 26.62 19.26 -32.67
CA PHE A 242 27.20 20.10 -33.73
C PHE A 242 26.26 21.27 -34.10
N LEU A 243 24.94 21.03 -34.19
CA LEU A 243 23.97 22.08 -34.43
C LEU A 243 23.91 23.10 -33.28
N GLN A 244 23.99 22.67 -32.01
CA GLN A 244 24.02 23.60 -30.88
C GLN A 244 25.22 24.57 -30.95
N SER A 245 26.40 24.07 -31.32
CA SER A 245 27.63 24.88 -31.39
C SER A 245 27.66 25.85 -32.59
N TYR A 246 27.19 25.41 -33.76
CA TYR A 246 27.40 26.15 -35.02
C TYR A 246 26.12 26.71 -35.64
N ASN A 247 24.93 26.21 -35.28
CA ASN A 247 23.64 26.65 -35.81
C ASN A 247 22.49 26.50 -34.79
N ALA A 248 22.58 27.24 -33.69
CA ALA A 248 21.66 27.13 -32.55
C ALA A 248 20.18 27.33 -32.91
N ALA A 249 19.86 28.19 -33.89
CA ALA A 249 18.48 28.41 -34.35
C ALA A 249 17.84 27.14 -34.92
N VAL A 250 18.61 26.38 -35.71
CA VAL A 250 18.16 25.09 -36.27
C VAL A 250 18.06 24.04 -35.17
N ALA A 251 18.96 24.04 -34.19
CA ALA A 251 18.86 23.15 -33.03
C ALA A 251 17.56 23.38 -32.25
N GLU A 252 17.17 24.63 -32.02
CA GLU A 252 15.92 24.99 -31.33
C GLU A 252 14.68 24.53 -32.13
N GLU A 253 14.70 24.63 -33.46
CA GLU A 253 13.64 24.09 -34.32
C GLU A 253 13.50 22.56 -34.20
N ILE A 254 14.62 21.84 -34.14
CA ILE A 254 14.63 20.39 -33.94
C ILE A 254 14.05 20.01 -32.57
N VAL A 255 14.39 20.74 -31.51
CA VAL A 255 13.81 20.55 -30.16
C VAL A 255 12.30 20.79 -30.19
N LYS A 256 11.82 21.88 -30.81
CA LYS A 256 10.39 22.15 -30.95
C LYS A 256 9.65 21.06 -31.73
N LEU A 257 10.27 20.56 -32.81
CA LEU A 257 9.72 19.47 -33.61
C LEU A 257 9.63 18.16 -32.80
N TYR A 258 10.67 17.85 -32.01
CA TYR A 258 10.69 16.71 -31.10
C TYR A 258 9.54 16.81 -30.09
N VAL A 259 9.45 17.94 -29.39
CA VAL A 259 8.40 18.19 -28.39
C VAL A 259 7.01 18.03 -28.99
N SER A 260 6.73 18.65 -30.14
CA SER A 260 5.40 18.58 -30.76
C SER A 260 5.01 17.15 -31.17
N ASN A 261 5.95 16.37 -31.69
CA ASN A 261 5.66 15.02 -32.17
C ASN A 261 5.52 14.02 -31.01
N MET A 262 6.45 14.06 -30.05
CA MET A 262 6.48 13.13 -28.93
C MET A 262 5.35 13.39 -27.93
N SER A 263 5.09 14.66 -27.58
CA SER A 263 3.95 15.01 -26.71
C SER A 263 2.61 14.57 -27.30
N GLY A 264 2.42 14.77 -28.62
CA GLY A 264 1.22 14.34 -29.33
C GLY A 264 1.07 12.82 -29.38
N MET A 265 2.17 12.08 -29.50
CA MET A 265 2.18 10.63 -29.50
C MET A 265 1.87 10.06 -28.11
N TYR A 266 2.58 10.49 -27.07
CA TYR A 266 2.37 10.00 -25.71
C TYR A 266 0.98 10.28 -25.19
N ARG A 267 0.46 11.46 -25.48
CA ARG A 267 -0.92 11.82 -25.15
C ARG A 267 -1.91 10.84 -25.78
N LYS A 268 -1.80 10.52 -27.07
CA LYS A 268 -2.71 9.55 -27.73
C LYS A 268 -2.61 8.14 -27.14
N GLN A 269 -1.39 7.69 -26.81
CA GLN A 269 -1.18 6.39 -26.20
C GLN A 269 -1.87 6.31 -24.84
N LEU A 270 -1.67 7.31 -23.97
CA LEU A 270 -2.25 7.34 -22.64
C LEU A 270 -3.74 7.66 -22.64
N GLU A 271 -4.25 8.49 -23.56
CA GLU A 271 -5.69 8.70 -23.77
C GLU A 271 -6.42 7.38 -24.07
N THR A 272 -5.79 6.46 -24.80
CA THR A 272 -6.37 5.14 -25.09
C THR A 272 -6.51 4.28 -23.82
N LEU A 273 -5.52 4.31 -22.93
CA LEU A 273 -5.55 3.61 -21.65
C LEU A 273 -6.53 4.27 -20.66
N LEU A 274 -6.54 5.60 -20.61
CA LEU A 274 -7.47 6.38 -19.79
C LEU A 274 -8.93 6.15 -20.17
N ARG A 275 -9.23 5.89 -21.45
CA ARG A 275 -10.58 5.52 -21.87
C ARG A 275 -11.02 4.20 -21.22
N GLY A 276 -10.14 3.21 -21.10
CA GLY A 276 -10.46 1.97 -20.39
C GLY A 276 -10.77 2.21 -18.91
N PHE A 277 -10.02 3.10 -18.26
CA PHE A 277 -10.33 3.53 -16.88
C PHE A 277 -11.67 4.28 -16.78
N ALA A 278 -11.97 5.18 -17.73
CA ALA A 278 -13.22 5.91 -17.80
C ALA A 278 -14.43 4.99 -17.96
N GLU A 279 -14.37 4.04 -18.91
CA GLU A 279 -15.42 3.06 -19.17
C GLU A 279 -15.66 2.16 -17.96
N ALA A 280 -14.60 1.62 -17.35
CA ALA A 280 -14.71 0.79 -16.15
C ALA A 280 -15.28 1.56 -14.95
N SER A 281 -14.90 2.84 -14.79
CA SER A 281 -15.43 3.71 -13.73
C SER A 281 -16.91 4.03 -13.94
N GLU A 282 -17.36 4.19 -15.20
CA GLU A 282 -18.77 4.43 -15.53
C GLU A 282 -19.65 3.20 -15.30
N LEU A 283 -19.17 2.01 -15.68
CA LEU A 283 -19.88 0.76 -15.43
C LEU A 283 -20.10 0.49 -13.94
N ARG A 284 -19.14 0.91 -13.10
CA ARG A 284 -19.19 0.78 -11.64
C ARG A 284 -19.64 2.05 -10.91
N ALA A 285 -20.15 3.06 -11.61
CA ALA A 285 -20.75 4.25 -11.00
C ALA A 285 -22.15 3.95 -10.40
N ARG A 286 -22.26 2.88 -9.61
CA ARG A 286 -23.49 2.51 -8.89
C ARG A 286 -23.53 3.24 -7.55
N PRO A 287 -24.72 3.57 -7.03
CA PRO A 287 -24.85 4.09 -5.68
C PRO A 287 -24.21 3.15 -4.66
N LEU A 288 -23.32 3.68 -3.82
CA LEU A 288 -22.69 2.91 -2.77
C LEU A 288 -23.66 2.79 -1.61
N ASP A 289 -24.13 1.58 -1.37
CA ASP A 289 -24.94 1.30 -0.21
C ASP A 289 -24.11 1.34 1.09
N PRO A 290 -24.71 1.79 2.21
CA PRO A 290 -24.08 1.68 3.52
C PRO A 290 -23.80 0.21 3.85
N ILE A 291 -22.77 -0.03 4.67
CA ILE A 291 -22.35 -1.39 5.05
C ILE A 291 -23.51 -2.23 5.59
N VAL A 292 -24.46 -1.60 6.28
CA VAL A 292 -25.76 -2.18 6.69
C VAL A 292 -26.89 -1.41 6.03
N LEU A 293 -27.84 -2.13 5.46
CA LEU A 293 -28.97 -1.54 4.74
C LEU A 293 -30.12 -1.20 5.68
N SER A 294 -30.85 -0.12 5.37
CA SER A 294 -32.05 0.25 6.13
C SER A 294 -33.09 -0.90 6.16
N ARG A 295 -33.21 -1.66 5.07
CA ARG A 295 -34.11 -2.83 4.99
C ARG A 295 -33.71 -3.96 5.94
N GLU A 296 -32.41 -4.19 6.13
CA GLU A 296 -31.90 -5.21 7.05
C GLU A 296 -32.18 -4.77 8.50
N VAL A 297 -31.97 -3.49 8.80
CA VAL A 297 -32.31 -2.90 10.10
C VAL A 297 -33.81 -3.02 10.40
N THR A 298 -34.68 -2.68 9.44
CA THR A 298 -36.13 -2.85 9.64
C THR A 298 -36.51 -4.31 9.83
N ALA A 299 -35.89 -5.25 9.11
CA ALA A 299 -36.15 -6.67 9.28
C ALA A 299 -35.74 -7.16 10.67
N ILE A 300 -34.59 -6.74 11.18
CA ILE A 300 -34.12 -7.07 12.53
C ILE A 300 -35.05 -6.48 13.61
N LEU A 301 -35.49 -5.23 13.44
CA LEU A 301 -36.39 -4.57 14.40
C LEU A 301 -37.79 -5.20 14.44
N SER A 302 -38.26 -5.73 13.31
CA SER A 302 -39.57 -6.37 13.16
C SER A 302 -39.54 -7.89 13.35
N ASN A 303 -38.37 -8.46 13.65
CA ASN A 303 -38.14 -9.90 13.77
C ASN A 303 -38.51 -10.68 12.49
N HIS A 304 -38.41 -10.03 11.33
CA HIS A 304 -38.57 -10.64 10.00
C HIS A 304 -37.23 -11.14 9.42
N ASP A 305 -36.14 -11.03 10.18
CA ASP A 305 -34.83 -11.52 9.81
C ASP A 305 -34.70 -13.05 9.98
N THR A 306 -33.73 -13.64 9.29
CA THR A 306 -33.44 -15.08 9.37
C THR A 306 -32.94 -15.53 10.75
N GLY A 307 -32.60 -14.59 11.64
CA GLY A 307 -32.18 -14.84 13.01
C GLY A 307 -33.32 -14.83 14.03
N SER A 308 -34.58 -14.78 13.59
CA SER A 308 -35.76 -14.75 14.48
C SER A 308 -36.64 -16.00 14.32
N PRO A 309 -37.07 -16.65 15.41
CA PRO A 309 -37.94 -17.82 15.33
C PRO A 309 -39.36 -17.43 14.89
N ALA A 310 -40.00 -18.29 14.10
CA ALA A 310 -41.32 -18.07 13.55
C ALA A 310 -42.38 -17.76 14.63
N GLY A 311 -43.26 -16.78 14.39
CA GLY A 311 -44.30 -16.38 15.33
C GLY A 311 -43.91 -15.27 16.30
N ASN A 312 -42.67 -14.75 16.25
CA ASN A 312 -42.23 -13.57 17.01
C ASN A 312 -42.22 -12.27 16.18
N GLN A 313 -42.84 -12.25 15.00
CA GLN A 313 -42.87 -11.07 14.13
C GLN A 313 -43.67 -9.92 14.78
N VAL A 314 -43.18 -8.69 14.60
CA VAL A 314 -43.78 -7.45 15.12
C VAL A 314 -43.99 -6.48 13.96
N GLU A 315 -45.10 -5.75 13.94
CA GLU A 315 -45.31 -4.69 12.95
C GLU A 315 -44.17 -3.66 12.99
N ALA A 316 -43.55 -3.42 11.84
CA ALA A 316 -42.42 -2.52 11.73
C ALA A 316 -42.86 -1.07 11.97
N PRO A 317 -42.08 -0.27 12.73
CA PRO A 317 -42.33 1.16 12.83
C PRO A 317 -42.19 1.83 11.43
N PRO A 318 -43.08 2.76 11.06
CA PRO A 318 -43.14 3.35 9.71
C PRO A 318 -41.90 4.16 9.31
N TRP A 319 -41.09 4.58 10.29
CA TRP A 319 -39.76 5.14 10.07
C TRP A 319 -38.84 4.73 11.23
N ASN A 320 -37.71 4.11 10.91
CA ASN A 320 -36.72 3.63 11.86
C ASN A 320 -35.63 4.67 12.19
N GLY A 321 -35.68 5.88 11.64
CA GLY A 321 -34.66 6.93 11.85
C GLY A 321 -33.24 6.55 11.41
N PHE A 322 -33.08 5.56 10.51
CA PHE A 322 -31.76 5.06 10.12
C PHE A 322 -30.87 6.18 9.55
N PRO A 323 -29.70 6.45 10.15
CA PRO A 323 -28.94 7.66 9.85
C PRO A 323 -28.07 7.55 8.59
N ALA A 324 -27.68 6.34 8.19
CA ALA A 324 -26.82 6.13 7.02
C ALA A 324 -27.61 6.17 5.70
N ARG A 325 -26.98 6.72 4.67
CA ARG A 325 -27.61 7.00 3.38
C ARG A 325 -26.90 6.23 2.26
N THR A 326 -27.64 5.81 1.24
CA THR A 326 -27.01 5.35 -0.01
C THR A 326 -26.33 6.55 -0.68
N LEU A 327 -25.02 6.45 -0.89
CA LEU A 327 -24.22 7.50 -1.48
C LEU A 327 -24.32 7.40 -2.99
N THR A 328 -25.06 8.32 -3.61
CA THR A 328 -25.07 8.46 -5.07
C THR A 328 -23.76 9.06 -5.54
N PRO A 329 -23.10 8.52 -6.58
CA PRO A 329 -21.90 9.12 -7.14
C PRO A 329 -22.21 10.55 -7.60
N LYS A 330 -21.23 11.47 -7.52
CA LYS A 330 -21.44 12.85 -7.96
C LYS A 330 -21.82 12.87 -9.44
N GLU A 331 -23.04 13.33 -9.73
CA GLU A 331 -23.57 13.37 -11.10
C GLU A 331 -22.76 14.31 -12.00
N ARG A 332 -22.45 13.86 -13.23
CA ARG A 332 -21.85 14.73 -14.26
C ARG A 332 -22.81 15.82 -14.72
N SER A 333 -22.24 16.92 -15.23
CA SER A 333 -22.97 17.90 -16.02
C SER A 333 -23.65 17.22 -17.22
N VAL A 334 -24.91 17.59 -17.45
CA VAL A 334 -25.81 16.99 -18.47
C VAL A 334 -25.21 17.06 -19.88
N SER A 335 -24.43 18.10 -20.17
CA SER A 335 -23.76 18.34 -21.46
C SER A 335 -22.66 17.33 -21.78
N ARG A 336 -22.01 16.70 -20.79
CA ARG A 336 -20.98 15.67 -21.03
C ARG A 336 -21.53 14.24 -21.05
N ARG A 337 -22.68 13.97 -20.42
CA ARG A 337 -23.43 12.71 -20.63
C ARG A 337 -23.79 12.52 -22.10
N LEU A 338 -24.15 13.60 -22.79
CA LEU A 338 -24.46 13.56 -24.23
C LEU A 338 -23.24 13.22 -25.10
N LEU A 339 -22.02 13.63 -24.71
CA LEU A 339 -20.77 13.30 -25.40
C LEU A 339 -20.35 11.82 -25.21
N SER A 340 -20.53 11.28 -24.00
CA SER A 340 -20.32 9.84 -23.73
C SER A 340 -21.32 8.99 -24.53
N LEU A 341 -22.60 9.37 -24.55
CA LEU A 341 -23.61 8.70 -25.37
C LEU A 341 -23.26 8.69 -26.86
N THR A 342 -22.77 9.79 -27.43
CA THR A 342 -22.33 9.81 -28.84
C THR A 342 -21.13 8.90 -29.13
N ASN A 343 -20.22 8.69 -28.16
CA ASN A 343 -19.11 7.75 -28.31
C ASN A 343 -19.54 6.29 -28.15
N ILE A 344 -20.51 6.01 -27.27
CA ILE A 344 -21.12 4.69 -27.10
C ILE A 344 -21.86 4.26 -28.37
N PHE A 345 -22.57 5.18 -29.04
CA PHE A 345 -23.25 4.89 -30.31
C PHE A 345 -22.32 4.78 -31.52
N ALA A 346 -21.05 5.21 -31.42
CA ALA A 346 -20.09 5.16 -32.53
C ALA A 346 -19.31 3.82 -32.62
N LYS A 347 -19.38 2.96 -31.60
CA LYS A 347 -18.78 1.61 -31.61
C LYS A 347 -19.76 0.59 -31.05
N VAL A 348 -20.69 0.15 -31.88
CA VAL A 348 -21.37 -1.14 -31.69
C VAL A 348 -20.49 -2.21 -32.33
N ASP A 349 -19.39 -2.54 -31.66
CA ASP A 349 -18.80 -3.88 -31.76
C ASP A 349 -19.10 -4.55 -30.40
N ALA A 350 -19.64 -5.77 -30.47
CA ALA A 350 -20.33 -6.52 -29.40
C ALA A 350 -19.83 -6.30 -27.95
N PRO A 351 -20.74 -6.34 -26.94
CA PRO A 351 -20.30 -6.36 -25.54
C PRO A 351 -19.59 -7.68 -25.30
N HIS A 352 -18.26 -7.67 -25.24
CA HIS A 352 -17.57 -8.70 -24.49
C HIS A 352 -18.09 -8.58 -23.05
N THR A 353 -18.90 -9.53 -22.62
CA THR A 353 -19.37 -9.65 -21.24
C THR A 353 -18.15 -9.91 -20.36
N LEU A 354 -17.49 -8.83 -19.92
CA LEU A 354 -16.40 -8.88 -18.96
C LEU A 354 -16.92 -9.54 -17.68
N ARG A 355 -16.06 -10.32 -17.02
CA ARG A 355 -16.38 -10.94 -15.73
C ARG A 355 -16.45 -9.85 -14.66
N GLU A 356 -17.45 -9.92 -13.78
CA GLU A 356 -17.52 -9.07 -12.59
C GLU A 356 -16.30 -9.32 -11.71
N ALA A 357 -15.50 -8.28 -11.48
CA ALA A 357 -14.26 -8.39 -10.72
C ALA A 357 -14.56 -8.66 -9.25
N THR A 358 -13.94 -9.70 -8.72
CA THR A 358 -14.05 -10.13 -7.34
C THR A 358 -13.01 -9.43 -6.46
N PHE A 359 -13.19 -9.46 -5.13
CA PHE A 359 -12.17 -8.95 -4.19
C PHE A 359 -10.77 -9.56 -4.44
N HIS A 360 -10.71 -10.83 -4.84
CA HIS A 360 -9.44 -11.49 -5.15
C HIS A 360 -8.76 -10.85 -6.38
N ASP A 361 -9.53 -10.42 -7.38
CA ASP A 361 -9.00 -9.72 -8.54
C ASP A 361 -8.44 -8.35 -8.13
N THR A 362 -9.12 -7.63 -7.22
CA THR A 362 -8.62 -6.38 -6.64
C THR A 362 -7.30 -6.57 -5.89
N VAL A 363 -7.16 -7.64 -5.09
CA VAL A 363 -5.90 -7.99 -4.42
C VAL A 363 -4.81 -8.38 -5.42
N ALA A 364 -5.17 -9.12 -6.49
CA ALA A 364 -4.24 -9.50 -7.55
C ALA A 364 -3.70 -8.28 -8.32
N VAL A 365 -4.50 -7.22 -8.50
CA VAL A 365 -4.03 -5.95 -9.09
C VAL A 365 -2.90 -5.35 -8.27
N VAL A 366 -3.06 -5.24 -6.95
CA VAL A 366 -2.04 -4.66 -6.08
C VAL A 366 -0.75 -5.49 -6.10
N ARG A 367 -0.87 -6.82 -6.22
CA ARG A 367 0.26 -7.77 -6.35
C ARG A 367 0.91 -7.80 -7.73
N SER A 368 0.24 -7.32 -8.76
CA SER A 368 0.72 -7.47 -10.14
C SER A 368 2.02 -6.72 -10.41
N PHE A 369 2.32 -5.66 -9.64
CA PHE A 369 3.51 -4.83 -9.82
C PHE A 369 4.80 -5.55 -9.43
N GLU A 370 5.65 -5.77 -10.43
CA GLU A 370 7.01 -6.30 -10.27
C GLU A 370 8.03 -5.38 -10.91
N VAL A 371 9.23 -5.27 -10.33
CA VAL A 371 10.34 -4.56 -10.97
C VAL A 371 11.19 -5.57 -11.74
N ARG A 372 11.10 -5.55 -13.07
CA ARG A 372 11.92 -6.39 -13.97
C ARG A 372 12.81 -5.49 -14.82
N HIS A 373 14.12 -5.75 -14.84
CA HIS A 373 15.11 -4.98 -15.60
C HIS A 373 15.09 -3.47 -15.30
N GLY A 374 14.85 -3.10 -14.03
CA GLY A 374 14.75 -1.68 -13.64
C GLY A 374 13.53 -0.95 -14.20
N ARG A 375 12.48 -1.67 -14.61
CA ARG A 375 11.17 -1.14 -15.01
C ARG A 375 10.04 -1.78 -14.23
N LEU A 376 8.96 -1.03 -14.06
CA LEU A 376 7.75 -1.56 -13.46
C LEU A 376 6.95 -2.34 -14.51
N GLN A 377 6.90 -3.66 -14.36
CA GLN A 377 6.15 -4.57 -15.20
C GLN A 377 5.04 -5.25 -14.39
N SER A 378 3.92 -5.53 -15.05
CA SER A 378 2.87 -6.36 -14.44
C SER A 378 3.14 -7.81 -14.80
N CYS A 379 2.98 -8.76 -13.86
CA CYS A 379 3.15 -10.17 -14.16
C CYS A 379 2.20 -10.61 -15.29
N PRO A 380 2.71 -11.16 -16.42
CA PRO A 380 1.92 -11.36 -17.64
C PRO A 380 0.74 -12.32 -17.46
N ASP A 381 0.91 -13.36 -16.63
CA ASP A 381 -0.15 -14.33 -16.34
C ASP A 381 -1.31 -13.69 -15.57
N SER A 382 -0.99 -12.84 -14.59
CA SER A 382 -2.00 -12.08 -13.84
C SER A 382 -2.67 -10.99 -14.71
N ALA A 383 -1.91 -10.33 -15.59
CA ALA A 383 -2.43 -9.30 -16.48
C ALA A 383 -3.46 -9.85 -17.48
N ALA A 384 -3.23 -11.05 -18.03
CA ALA A 384 -4.16 -11.68 -18.98
C ALA A 384 -5.51 -12.04 -18.34
N LEU A 385 -5.50 -12.44 -17.05
CA LEU A 385 -6.72 -12.70 -16.28
C LEU A 385 -7.44 -11.40 -15.91
N LEU A 386 -6.69 -10.37 -15.53
CA LEU A 386 -7.23 -9.07 -15.14
C LEU A 386 -7.78 -8.27 -16.33
N ASP A 387 -7.23 -8.44 -17.54
CA ASP A 387 -7.75 -7.83 -18.76
C ASP A 387 -9.15 -8.37 -19.16
N GLN A 388 -9.56 -9.52 -18.61
CA GLN A 388 -10.91 -10.10 -18.80
C GLN A 388 -11.92 -9.63 -17.73
N CYS A 389 -11.47 -8.86 -16.73
CA CYS A 389 -12.27 -8.41 -15.59
C CYS A 389 -12.64 -6.92 -15.72
N ASP A 390 -13.83 -6.54 -15.23
CA ASP A 390 -14.30 -5.14 -15.20
C ASP A 390 -13.74 -4.33 -14.01
N CYS A 391 -12.46 -4.52 -13.67
CA CYS A 391 -11.82 -3.84 -12.53
C CYS A 391 -11.25 -2.47 -12.92
N TRP A 392 -11.86 -1.38 -12.44
CA TRP A 392 -11.33 -0.03 -12.70
C TRP A 392 -9.95 0.19 -12.06
N VAL A 393 -9.66 -0.46 -10.93
CA VAL A 393 -8.35 -0.39 -10.24
C VAL A 393 -7.24 -0.92 -11.16
N TRP A 394 -7.51 -2.01 -11.88
CA TRP A 394 -6.58 -2.56 -12.87
C TRP A 394 -6.32 -1.59 -14.00
N GLN A 395 -7.36 -0.99 -14.57
CA GLN A 395 -7.22 -0.04 -15.68
C GLN A 395 -6.44 1.21 -15.25
N LEU A 396 -6.69 1.70 -14.02
CA LEU A 396 -5.92 2.79 -13.42
C LEU A 396 -4.46 2.40 -13.20
N ALA A 397 -4.21 1.23 -12.60
CA ALA A 397 -2.87 0.69 -12.36
C ALA A 397 -2.07 0.56 -13.66
N LYS A 398 -2.67 -0.01 -14.71
CA LYS A 398 -2.08 -0.14 -16.05
C LYS A 398 -1.74 1.21 -16.67
N CYS A 399 -2.64 2.19 -16.55
CA CYS A 399 -2.40 3.55 -17.03
C CYS A 399 -1.25 4.23 -16.28
N LEU A 400 -1.23 4.18 -14.95
CA LEU A 400 -0.19 4.79 -14.13
C LEU A 400 1.17 4.10 -14.32
N GLN A 401 1.20 2.79 -14.46
CA GLN A 401 2.40 2.02 -14.80
C GLN A 401 2.97 2.45 -16.15
N ALA A 402 2.12 2.55 -17.18
CA ALA A 402 2.54 3.00 -18.50
C ALA A 402 3.09 4.43 -18.45
N LEU A 403 2.44 5.34 -17.70
CA LEU A 403 2.91 6.70 -17.49
C LEU A 403 4.29 6.74 -16.83
N VAL A 404 4.50 6.00 -15.73
CA VAL A 404 5.80 5.94 -15.04
C VAL A 404 6.89 5.42 -15.98
N ASN A 405 6.63 4.36 -16.74
CA ASN A 405 7.59 3.81 -17.68
C ASN A 405 7.92 4.77 -18.83
N VAL A 406 6.91 5.48 -19.38
CA VAL A 406 7.11 6.52 -20.39
C VAL A 406 7.95 7.66 -19.84
N CYS A 407 7.63 8.17 -18.66
CA CYS A 407 8.40 9.25 -18.03
C CYS A 407 9.86 8.82 -17.80
N MET A 408 10.10 7.61 -17.30
CA MET A 408 11.47 7.13 -17.11
C MET A 408 12.25 6.96 -18.42
N ALA A 409 11.63 6.35 -19.44
CA ALA A 409 12.28 6.14 -20.73
C ALA A 409 12.60 7.49 -21.41
N GLU A 410 11.66 8.43 -21.38
CA GLU A 410 11.86 9.76 -21.95
C GLU A 410 12.89 10.59 -21.22
N CYS A 411 12.86 10.65 -19.89
CA CYS A 411 13.84 11.43 -19.14
C CYS A 411 15.26 10.89 -19.38
N ARG A 412 15.44 9.57 -19.48
CA ARG A 412 16.72 8.94 -19.82
C ARG A 412 17.17 9.28 -21.24
N PHE A 413 16.26 9.17 -22.22
CA PHE A 413 16.56 9.54 -23.59
C PHE A 413 16.92 11.02 -23.72
N ILE A 414 16.15 11.90 -23.07
CA ILE A 414 16.39 13.35 -23.09
C ILE A 414 17.75 13.68 -22.50
N SER A 415 18.06 13.10 -21.33
CA SER A 415 19.36 13.29 -20.68
C SER A 415 20.51 12.83 -21.58
N SER A 416 20.39 11.65 -22.20
CA SER A 416 21.49 11.11 -23.03
C SER A 416 21.65 11.84 -24.38
N PHE A 417 20.54 12.19 -25.04
CA PHE A 417 20.56 12.77 -26.39
C PHE A 417 20.73 14.29 -26.41
N PHE A 418 20.11 15.04 -25.49
CA PHE A 418 20.16 16.50 -25.54
C PHE A 418 21.26 17.10 -24.65
N SER A 419 21.79 16.35 -23.69
CA SER A 419 22.79 16.84 -22.74
C SER A 419 23.74 15.75 -22.22
N PRO A 420 24.64 15.19 -23.05
CA PRO A 420 25.68 14.31 -22.56
C PRO A 420 26.77 15.09 -21.86
N SER A 421 27.08 14.62 -20.66
CA SER A 421 27.93 15.22 -19.65
C SER A 421 29.34 15.56 -20.15
N GLU A 422 29.58 16.80 -20.54
CA GLU A 422 30.91 17.42 -20.56
C GLU A 422 30.79 18.88 -20.09
N SER A 423 31.13 19.14 -18.82
CA SER A 423 31.48 20.46 -18.22
C SER A 423 30.42 21.40 -17.59
N GLY A 424 29.24 20.94 -17.16
CA GLY A 424 28.38 21.75 -16.27
C GLY A 424 27.27 20.95 -15.61
N GLY A 425 27.44 20.52 -14.36
CA GLY A 425 26.52 19.59 -13.69
C GLY A 425 25.10 20.13 -13.50
N ASP A 426 24.95 21.38 -13.05
CA ASP A 426 23.65 21.90 -12.58
C ASP A 426 22.80 22.55 -13.69
N GLU A 427 23.40 23.28 -14.62
CA GLU A 427 22.65 23.92 -15.72
C GLU A 427 22.03 22.87 -16.67
N ASN A 428 22.76 21.78 -16.91
CA ASN A 428 22.34 20.67 -17.77
C ASN A 428 21.15 19.87 -17.20
N ILE A 429 21.07 19.72 -15.87
CA ILE A 429 19.94 19.05 -15.22
C ILE A 429 18.67 19.89 -15.38
N ASN A 430 18.77 21.21 -15.19
CA ASN A 430 17.64 22.13 -15.34
C ASN A 430 17.12 22.16 -16.79
N ASP A 431 18.01 22.16 -17.78
CA ASP A 431 17.60 22.12 -19.19
C ASP A 431 16.95 20.78 -19.57
N CYS A 432 17.45 19.65 -19.03
CA CYS A 432 16.82 18.34 -19.18
C CYS A 432 15.43 18.29 -18.52
N GLU A 433 15.29 18.87 -17.32
CA GLU A 433 14.02 18.98 -16.62
C GLU A 433 13.01 19.82 -17.43
N ARG A 434 13.42 21.00 -17.90
CA ARG A 434 12.58 21.89 -18.73
C ARG A 434 12.12 21.21 -20.01
N LEU A 435 13.01 20.50 -20.70
CA LEU A 435 12.65 19.78 -21.92
C LEU A 435 11.73 18.58 -21.61
N SER A 436 11.99 17.85 -20.54
CA SER A 436 11.13 16.75 -20.08
C SER A 436 9.72 17.25 -19.78
N HIS A 437 9.59 18.38 -19.07
CA HIS A 437 8.31 19.04 -18.85
C HIS A 437 7.62 19.43 -20.16
N ALA A 438 8.33 20.01 -21.12
CA ALA A 438 7.75 20.39 -22.41
C ALA A 438 7.14 19.19 -23.17
N VAL A 439 7.77 18.00 -23.08
CA VAL A 439 7.30 16.78 -23.75
C VAL A 439 6.15 16.11 -22.98
N LEU A 440 6.28 15.96 -21.65
CA LEU A 440 5.42 15.08 -20.85
C LEU A 440 4.27 15.81 -20.15
N ASP A 441 4.37 17.10 -19.83
CA ASP A 441 3.32 17.87 -19.14
C ASP A 441 1.94 17.78 -19.81
N PRO A 442 1.81 17.91 -21.15
CA PRO A 442 0.51 17.80 -21.81
C PRO A 442 -0.16 16.45 -21.53
N THR A 443 0.64 15.39 -21.44
CA THR A 443 0.18 14.04 -21.15
C THR A 443 -0.17 13.88 -19.67
N ILE A 444 0.68 14.38 -18.76
CA ILE A 444 0.43 14.35 -17.31
C ILE A 444 -0.85 15.13 -16.98
N ARG A 445 -1.05 16.33 -17.55
CA ARG A 445 -2.27 17.13 -17.34
C ARG A 445 -3.52 16.45 -17.89
N ALA A 446 -3.41 15.71 -19.01
CA ALA A 446 -4.53 14.94 -19.53
C ALA A 446 -4.93 13.82 -18.56
N VAL A 447 -3.96 13.06 -18.04
CA VAL A 447 -4.18 12.04 -16.99
C VAL A 447 -4.78 12.67 -15.74
N GLU A 448 -4.21 13.78 -15.27
CA GLU A 448 -4.70 14.54 -14.10
C GLU A 448 -6.16 14.95 -14.26
N SER A 449 -6.52 15.50 -15.43
CA SER A 449 -7.89 15.94 -15.73
C SER A 449 -8.88 14.77 -15.77
N SER A 450 -8.45 13.63 -16.32
CA SER A 450 -9.27 12.41 -16.38
C SER A 450 -9.50 11.86 -14.98
N ILE A 451 -8.45 11.70 -14.17
CA ILE A 451 -8.59 11.22 -12.79
C ILE A 451 -9.53 12.14 -11.99
N LYS A 452 -9.40 13.47 -12.11
CA LYS A 452 -10.31 14.43 -11.47
C LYS A 452 -11.78 14.26 -11.90
N GLU A 453 -12.02 13.88 -13.15
CA GLU A 453 -13.38 13.71 -13.69
C GLU A 453 -14.03 12.38 -13.28
N TYR A 454 -13.26 11.27 -13.29
CA TYR A 454 -13.81 9.93 -13.06
C TYR A 454 -13.66 9.45 -11.62
N ALA A 455 -12.66 9.89 -10.86
CA ALA A 455 -12.47 9.46 -9.48
C ALA A 455 -13.68 9.74 -8.56
N PRO A 456 -14.43 10.86 -8.66
CA PRO A 456 -15.63 11.08 -7.84
C PRO A 456 -16.77 10.09 -8.06
N LEU A 457 -16.73 9.30 -9.16
CA LEU A 457 -17.72 8.27 -9.45
C LEU A 457 -17.48 6.98 -8.66
N VAL A 458 -16.29 6.84 -8.10
CA VAL A 458 -15.79 5.59 -7.55
C VAL A 458 -15.70 5.70 -6.03
N LEU A 459 -16.55 4.93 -5.35
CA LEU A 459 -16.73 5.00 -3.89
C LEU A 459 -16.50 3.64 -3.20
N ASP A 460 -16.35 2.55 -3.94
CA ASP A 460 -16.20 1.21 -3.38
C ASP A 460 -14.96 1.11 -2.47
N ARG A 461 -15.18 0.71 -1.21
CA ARG A 461 -14.21 0.82 -0.10
C ARG A 461 -12.92 0.05 -0.38
N THR A 462 -13.05 -1.21 -0.80
CA THR A 462 -11.94 -2.13 -1.07
C THR A 462 -11.17 -1.69 -2.31
N ASP A 463 -11.88 -1.30 -3.37
CA ASP A 463 -11.28 -0.89 -4.63
C ASP A 463 -10.55 0.44 -4.49
N VAL A 464 -11.13 1.42 -3.78
CA VAL A 464 -10.49 2.72 -3.50
C VAL A 464 -9.26 2.53 -2.62
N LEU A 465 -9.33 1.67 -1.60
CA LEU A 465 -8.17 1.34 -0.76
C LEU A 465 -7.07 0.64 -1.57
N ALA A 466 -7.42 -0.27 -2.48
CA ALA A 466 -6.48 -0.91 -3.38
C ALA A 466 -5.83 0.09 -4.36
N ALA A 467 -6.59 1.02 -4.92
CA ALA A 467 -6.04 2.09 -5.77
C ALA A 467 -5.05 3.00 -5.01
N LEU A 468 -5.36 3.35 -3.75
CA LEU A 468 -4.44 4.06 -2.86
C LEU A 468 -3.13 3.28 -2.66
N ARG A 469 -3.21 1.96 -2.47
CA ARG A 469 -2.04 1.08 -2.41
C ARG A 469 -1.23 1.09 -3.70
N CYS A 470 -1.89 0.98 -4.86
CA CYS A 470 -1.21 1.04 -6.16
C CYS A 470 -0.43 2.37 -6.34
N ILE A 471 -1.04 3.51 -5.97
CA ILE A 471 -0.39 4.83 -6.04
C ILE A 471 0.85 4.89 -5.13
N ASP A 472 0.75 4.37 -3.90
CA ASP A 472 1.90 4.37 -2.99
C ASP A 472 3.01 3.41 -3.40
N ILE A 473 2.68 2.26 -4.01
CA ILE A 473 3.68 1.37 -4.61
C ILE A 473 4.44 2.09 -5.73
N LEU A 474 3.72 2.81 -6.60
CA LEU A 474 4.33 3.60 -7.68
C LEU A 474 5.23 4.71 -7.13
N LYS A 475 4.78 5.42 -6.09
CA LYS A 475 5.57 6.46 -5.44
C LYS A 475 6.83 5.88 -4.79
N GLN A 476 6.70 4.76 -4.07
CA GLN A 476 7.85 4.06 -3.47
C GLN A 476 8.86 3.65 -4.53
N TYR A 477 8.39 3.10 -5.66
CA TYR A 477 9.25 2.75 -6.78
C TYR A 477 10.01 3.97 -7.31
N LEU A 478 9.32 5.10 -7.54
CA LEU A 478 9.97 6.35 -7.97
C LEU A 478 11.02 6.86 -6.97
N CYS A 479 10.80 6.69 -5.67
CA CYS A 479 11.77 7.07 -4.64
C CYS A 479 13.03 6.19 -4.61
N THR A 480 13.00 4.99 -5.22
CA THR A 480 14.19 4.12 -5.33
C THR A 480 15.07 4.42 -6.55
N MET A 481 14.64 5.33 -7.42
CA MET A 481 15.33 5.63 -8.68
C MET A 481 16.52 6.58 -8.45
N GLN A 482 17.58 6.42 -9.25
CA GLN A 482 18.74 7.32 -9.25
C GLN A 482 18.41 8.70 -9.83
N ASP A 483 17.54 8.78 -10.84
CA ASP A 483 17.13 10.03 -11.48
C ASP A 483 15.96 10.69 -10.73
N PRO A 484 16.09 11.93 -10.23
CA PRO A 484 15.02 12.58 -9.47
C PRO A 484 13.91 13.18 -10.37
N ILE A 485 14.20 13.44 -11.66
CA ILE A 485 13.28 14.15 -12.57
C ILE A 485 11.90 13.45 -12.66
N PRO A 486 11.79 12.12 -12.91
CA PRO A 486 10.48 11.46 -12.98
C PRO A 486 9.66 11.58 -11.68
N LEU A 487 10.32 11.57 -10.52
CA LEU A 487 9.65 11.76 -9.23
C LEU A 487 9.09 13.18 -9.10
N LEU A 488 9.89 14.20 -9.44
CA LEU A 488 9.47 15.61 -9.40
C LEU A 488 8.25 15.86 -10.30
N MET A 489 8.25 15.30 -11.51
CA MET A 489 7.16 15.48 -12.48
C MET A 489 5.86 14.80 -12.06
N LEU A 490 5.93 13.58 -11.50
CA LEU A 490 4.74 12.79 -11.19
C LEU A 490 4.20 12.99 -9.78
N SER A 491 5.02 13.48 -8.85
CA SER A 491 4.65 13.65 -7.43
C SER A 491 3.36 14.46 -7.25
N GLY A 492 3.23 15.60 -7.95
CA GLY A 492 2.03 16.44 -7.85
C GLY A 492 0.74 15.73 -8.29
N MET A 493 0.80 14.99 -9.40
CA MET A 493 -0.35 14.23 -9.90
C MET A 493 -0.68 13.03 -9.00
N LEU A 494 0.34 12.32 -8.49
CA LEU A 494 0.15 11.18 -7.58
C LEU A 494 -0.46 11.61 -6.24
N GLU A 495 0.01 12.71 -5.65
CA GLU A 495 -0.54 13.27 -4.40
C GLU A 495 -1.96 13.81 -4.58
N MET A 496 -2.24 14.47 -5.72
CA MET A 496 -3.59 14.90 -6.08
C MET A 496 -4.53 13.69 -6.17
N SER A 497 -4.12 12.65 -6.89
CA SER A 497 -4.90 11.42 -7.05
C SER A 497 -5.15 10.75 -5.69
N LYS A 498 -4.10 10.65 -4.87
CA LYS A 498 -4.17 10.11 -3.51
C LYS A 498 -5.15 10.89 -2.63
N SER A 499 -5.13 12.23 -2.70
CA SER A 499 -6.04 13.10 -1.94
C SER A 499 -7.50 12.87 -2.32
N ILE A 500 -7.82 12.75 -3.62
CA ILE A 500 -9.19 12.48 -4.08
C ILE A 500 -9.68 11.12 -3.58
N PHE A 501 -8.90 10.05 -3.81
CA PHE A 501 -9.30 8.71 -3.37
C PHE A 501 -9.40 8.60 -1.84
N LYS A 502 -8.50 9.26 -1.10
CA LYS A 502 -8.58 9.33 0.37
C LYS A 502 -9.84 10.05 0.84
N SER A 503 -10.23 11.13 0.16
CA SER A 503 -11.48 11.85 0.45
C SER A 503 -12.70 10.95 0.22
N ASN A 504 -12.78 10.28 -0.93
CA ASN A 504 -13.85 9.33 -1.24
C ASN A 504 -13.96 8.21 -0.20
N LEU A 505 -12.82 7.62 0.18
CA LEU A 505 -12.76 6.58 1.20
C LEU A 505 -13.28 7.11 2.54
N ARG A 506 -12.89 8.32 2.97
CA ARG A 506 -13.38 8.93 4.21
C ARG A 506 -14.88 9.14 4.20
N ILE A 507 -15.46 9.57 3.08
CA ILE A 507 -16.91 9.76 2.94
C ILE A 507 -17.64 8.41 3.12
N ALA A 508 -17.15 7.36 2.45
CA ALA A 508 -17.72 6.02 2.59
C ALA A 508 -17.62 5.50 4.04
N LEU A 509 -16.43 5.59 4.63
CA LEU A 509 -16.16 5.15 6.00
C LEU A 509 -16.96 5.91 7.05
N HIS A 510 -17.15 7.21 6.88
CA HIS A 510 -17.96 8.01 7.80
C HIS A 510 -19.43 7.55 7.79
N ASN A 511 -19.99 7.34 6.59
CA ASN A 511 -21.36 6.84 6.44
C ASN A 511 -21.54 5.45 7.08
N ASP A 512 -20.55 4.57 6.95
CA ASP A 512 -20.57 3.24 7.58
C ASP A 512 -20.40 3.28 9.09
N ARG A 513 -19.55 4.17 9.59
CA ARG A 513 -19.34 4.34 11.03
C ARG A 513 -20.64 4.75 11.70
N VAL A 514 -21.39 5.65 11.07
CA VAL A 514 -22.71 6.08 11.52
C VAL A 514 -23.72 4.94 11.43
N ALA A 515 -23.69 4.12 10.37
CA ALA A 515 -24.53 2.93 10.24
C ALA A 515 -24.30 1.91 11.36
N LEU A 516 -23.04 1.56 11.62
CA LEU A 516 -22.67 0.57 12.63
C LEU A 516 -22.83 1.10 14.07
N GLY A 517 -22.55 2.37 14.31
CA GLY A 517 -22.82 3.01 15.60
C GLY A 517 -24.32 3.06 15.93
N TYR A 518 -25.18 3.10 14.91
CA TYR A 518 -26.63 3.00 15.11
C TYR A 518 -27.03 1.60 15.58
N LEU A 519 -26.40 0.53 15.05
CA LEU A 519 -26.69 -0.85 15.46
C LEU A 519 -26.54 -1.07 16.97
N SER A 520 -25.44 -0.60 17.56
CA SER A 520 -25.18 -0.74 19.00
C SER A 520 -26.07 0.15 19.87
N SER A 521 -26.81 1.09 19.28
CA SER A 521 -27.78 1.93 20.02
C SER A 521 -29.20 1.37 20.02
N MET A 522 -29.47 0.30 19.25
CA MET A 522 -30.82 -0.22 19.10
C MET A 522 -31.30 -0.97 20.34
N LYS A 523 -32.58 -0.76 20.69
CA LYS A 523 -33.24 -1.51 21.76
C LYS A 523 -34.09 -2.62 21.16
N LEU A 524 -33.58 -3.85 21.22
CA LEU A 524 -34.26 -5.04 20.72
C LEU A 524 -35.17 -5.64 21.80
N ARG A 525 -36.30 -6.24 21.39
CA ARG A 525 -37.22 -6.94 22.29
C ARG A 525 -36.85 -8.41 22.42
N PRO A 526 -37.02 -9.03 23.61
CA PRO A 526 -36.78 -10.46 23.79
C PRO A 526 -37.79 -11.30 23.03
N PHE A 527 -37.41 -12.54 22.67
CA PHE A 527 -38.34 -13.47 22.04
C PHE A 527 -39.37 -13.98 23.05
N HIS A 528 -40.65 -13.97 22.68
CA HIS A 528 -41.76 -14.29 23.58
C HIS A 528 -42.31 -15.71 23.39
N ARG A 529 -42.13 -16.30 22.20
CA ARG A 529 -42.60 -17.65 21.84
C ARG A 529 -41.49 -18.70 21.77
N THR A 530 -40.39 -18.50 22.49
CA THR A 530 -39.38 -19.55 22.66
C THR A 530 -39.87 -20.58 23.67
N PRO A 531 -39.62 -21.89 23.46
CA PRO A 531 -39.99 -22.90 24.45
C PRO A 531 -39.44 -22.51 25.82
N THR A 532 -40.29 -22.55 26.85
CA THR A 532 -39.92 -22.26 28.24
C THR A 532 -38.95 -23.33 28.72
N LEU A 533 -37.66 -23.12 28.45
CA LEU A 533 -36.57 -24.01 28.82
C LEU A 533 -36.30 -23.92 30.33
N ASN A 534 -37.05 -24.70 31.09
CA ASN A 534 -36.64 -25.18 32.42
C ASN A 534 -35.98 -26.57 32.34
N ALA A 535 -35.41 -26.97 31.20
CA ALA A 535 -34.74 -28.27 31.03
C ALA A 535 -33.26 -28.08 30.70
N GLY A 536 -32.40 -28.41 31.66
CA GLY A 536 -30.93 -28.36 31.54
C GLY A 536 -30.38 -29.50 30.68
N SER A 537 -30.64 -29.48 29.37
CA SER A 537 -29.86 -30.29 28.42
C SER A 537 -29.90 -29.66 27.03
N LEU A 538 -28.75 -29.65 26.36
CA LEU A 538 -28.61 -29.18 24.98
C LEU A 538 -29.53 -29.95 24.03
N THR A 539 -29.80 -31.22 24.32
CA THR A 539 -30.73 -32.10 23.60
C THR A 539 -32.17 -31.54 23.54
N THR A 540 -32.64 -30.83 24.57
CA THR A 540 -33.97 -30.19 24.57
C THR A 540 -34.03 -28.85 23.84
N LEU A 541 -32.90 -28.14 23.70
CA LEU A 541 -32.78 -26.92 22.89
C LEU A 541 -32.86 -27.20 21.39
N LEU A 542 -32.53 -28.44 20.99
CA LEU A 542 -32.38 -28.89 19.60
C LEU A 542 -33.62 -29.61 19.05
N TYR A 543 -34.64 -29.87 19.88
CA TYR A 543 -35.85 -30.58 19.46
C TYR A 543 -36.72 -29.75 18.50
N GLU A 544 -36.55 -28.42 18.47
CA GLU A 544 -37.12 -27.53 17.47
C GLU A 544 -36.03 -27.06 16.48
N GLN A 545 -35.97 -27.72 15.32
CA GLN A 545 -35.01 -27.41 14.25
C GLN A 545 -35.06 -25.94 13.79
N GLU A 546 -36.23 -25.30 13.83
CA GLU A 546 -36.42 -23.89 13.47
C GLU A 546 -35.77 -22.93 14.47
N TYR A 547 -35.72 -23.27 15.76
CA TYR A 547 -35.05 -22.45 16.78
C TYR A 547 -33.53 -22.64 16.74
N ALA A 548 -33.06 -23.87 16.54
CA ALA A 548 -31.63 -24.16 16.40
C ALA A 548 -30.97 -23.39 15.25
N ALA A 549 -31.68 -23.22 14.12
CA ALA A 549 -31.21 -22.42 12.98
C ALA A 549 -30.99 -20.93 13.33
N THR A 550 -31.75 -20.37 14.29
CA THR A 550 -31.59 -18.97 14.72
C THR A 550 -30.34 -18.73 15.57
N LEU A 551 -29.76 -19.80 16.14
CA LEU A 551 -28.52 -19.74 16.90
C LEU A 551 -27.27 -19.72 16.00
N GLY A 552 -27.45 -19.94 14.69
CA GLY A 552 -26.40 -19.89 13.68
C GLY A 552 -25.98 -18.46 13.29
N PRO A 553 -25.10 -18.33 12.28
CA PRO A 553 -24.57 -17.05 11.87
C PRO A 553 -25.64 -16.17 11.22
N GLN A 554 -25.74 -14.92 11.67
CA GLN A 554 -26.61 -13.96 11.01
C GLN A 554 -25.96 -13.46 9.70
N PRO A 555 -26.66 -13.50 8.55
CA PRO A 555 -26.10 -13.09 7.25
C PRO A 555 -25.55 -11.66 7.20
N THR A 556 -26.20 -10.72 7.90
CA THR A 556 -25.76 -9.32 7.96
C THR A 556 -24.44 -9.19 8.72
N LEU A 557 -24.29 -9.84 9.88
CA LEU A 557 -23.05 -9.82 10.67
C LEU A 557 -21.89 -10.45 9.89
N PHE A 558 -22.16 -11.54 9.19
CA PHE A 558 -21.20 -12.21 8.33
C PHE A 558 -20.71 -11.30 7.20
N ARG A 559 -21.62 -10.67 6.45
CA ARG A 559 -21.27 -9.73 5.36
C ARG A 559 -20.46 -8.53 5.86
N VAL A 560 -20.82 -7.97 7.02
CA VAL A 560 -20.06 -6.87 7.64
C VAL A 560 -18.67 -7.35 8.08
N GLY A 561 -18.58 -8.51 8.72
CA GLY A 561 -17.33 -9.10 9.19
C GLY A 561 -16.37 -9.42 8.04
N GLU A 562 -16.88 -9.95 6.93
CA GLU A 562 -16.11 -10.20 5.71
C GLU A 562 -15.54 -8.89 5.13
N LEU A 563 -16.37 -7.86 4.97
CA LEU A 563 -15.92 -6.57 4.42
C LEU A 563 -14.87 -5.90 5.32
N LEU A 564 -15.04 -5.95 6.64
CA LEU A 564 -14.02 -5.45 7.58
C LEU A 564 -12.71 -6.24 7.47
N GLY A 565 -12.78 -7.57 7.27
CA GLY A 565 -11.60 -8.42 7.05
C GLY A 565 -10.88 -8.12 5.74
N GLN A 566 -11.63 -7.93 4.66
CA GLN A 566 -11.10 -7.51 3.35
C GLN A 566 -10.36 -6.16 3.44
N MET A 567 -10.92 -5.20 4.18
CA MET A 567 -10.29 -3.89 4.41
C MET A 567 -9.05 -3.99 5.30
N GLU A 568 -9.08 -4.80 6.36
CA GLU A 568 -7.90 -5.05 7.20
C GLU A 568 -6.78 -5.69 6.37
N LEU A 569 -7.11 -6.60 5.44
CA LEU A 569 -6.13 -7.28 4.58
C LEU A 569 -5.40 -6.26 3.72
N LEU A 570 -6.16 -5.43 3.01
CA LEU A 570 -5.58 -4.35 2.21
C LEU A 570 -4.81 -3.33 3.05
N ASN A 571 -5.15 -3.13 4.33
CA ASN A 571 -4.49 -2.15 5.20
C ASN A 571 -3.21 -2.65 5.90
N THR A 572 -3.04 -3.97 6.04
CA THR A 572 -1.92 -4.55 6.80
C THR A 572 -0.99 -5.43 5.97
N ALA A 573 -1.47 -5.99 4.85
CA ALA A 573 -0.67 -6.90 4.03
C ALA A 573 0.53 -6.20 3.35
N PRO A 574 1.68 -6.90 3.23
CA PRO A 574 2.89 -6.38 2.60
C PRO A 574 2.86 -6.59 1.08
N PHE A 575 2.39 -5.59 0.32
CA PHE A 575 2.26 -5.72 -1.14
C PHE A 575 3.53 -5.39 -1.96
N PHE A 576 4.56 -4.77 -1.38
CA PHE A 576 5.76 -4.36 -2.15
C PHE A 576 7.06 -4.47 -1.35
N ARG A 577 8.14 -4.97 -2.00
CA ARG A 577 9.40 -5.44 -1.39
C ARG A 577 10.36 -4.35 -0.88
N PHE A 578 9.96 -3.08 -0.87
CA PHE A 578 10.75 -1.98 -0.32
C PHE A 578 9.93 -1.26 0.75
N CYS A 579 9.84 -1.87 1.93
CA CYS A 579 9.17 -1.26 3.06
C CYS A 579 10.13 -0.29 3.77
N PHE A 580 9.99 1.01 3.55
CA PHE A 580 10.42 1.99 4.55
C PHE A 580 9.38 2.01 5.66
N ALA A 581 9.53 1.13 6.64
CA ALA A 581 8.80 1.27 7.89
C ALA A 581 9.48 2.37 8.71
N LYS A 582 8.72 3.39 9.13
CA LYS A 582 9.09 4.13 10.35
C LYS A 582 9.13 3.08 11.46
N GLU A 583 10.32 2.80 11.97
CA GLU A 583 10.54 2.04 13.20
C GLU A 583 9.81 2.75 14.34
N ASN A 584 8.55 2.39 14.56
CA ASN A 584 7.85 2.63 15.81
C ASN A 584 7.02 1.38 16.09
N ALA A 585 7.28 0.76 17.24
CA ALA A 585 6.98 -0.62 17.62
C ALA A 585 5.48 -0.97 17.81
N CYS A 586 4.57 -0.51 16.94
CA CYS A 586 3.14 -0.66 17.17
C CYS A 586 2.32 -0.98 15.91
N GLY A 587 2.57 -2.14 15.29
CA GLY A 587 1.71 -2.72 14.25
C GLY A 587 1.77 -1.96 12.91
N ARG A 588 2.31 -2.60 11.88
CA ARG A 588 2.42 -2.05 10.52
C ARG A 588 1.02 -1.82 9.95
N THR A 589 0.53 -0.58 10.01
CA THR A 589 -0.77 -0.17 9.46
C THR A 589 -0.51 0.88 8.38
N TYR A 590 -1.19 0.74 7.24
CA TYR A 590 -1.01 1.65 6.11
C TYR A 590 -1.71 2.98 6.30
N ASP A 591 -3.01 2.95 6.56
CA ASP A 591 -3.78 4.13 6.95
C ASP A 591 -4.30 3.94 8.37
N THR A 592 -3.83 4.81 9.27
CA THR A 592 -4.24 4.85 10.67
C THR A 592 -5.74 5.12 10.82
N HIS A 593 -6.34 5.91 9.92
CA HIS A 593 -7.77 6.20 9.94
C HIS A 593 -8.59 4.95 9.58
N VAL A 594 -8.15 4.16 8.60
CA VAL A 594 -8.78 2.87 8.27
C VAL A 594 -8.66 1.90 9.44
N SER A 595 -7.49 1.82 10.07
CA SER A 595 -7.29 0.96 11.25
C SER A 595 -8.20 1.37 12.42
N ALA A 596 -8.31 2.67 12.71
CA ALA A 596 -9.19 3.19 13.76
C ALA A 596 -10.67 2.97 13.45
N PHE A 597 -11.07 3.11 12.18
CA PHE A 597 -12.41 2.77 11.71
C PHE A 597 -12.72 1.29 11.92
N ILE A 598 -11.81 0.39 11.54
CA ILE A 598 -11.99 -1.06 11.72
C ILE A 598 -12.11 -1.40 13.20
N ALA A 599 -11.25 -0.86 14.06
CA ALA A 599 -11.30 -1.08 15.50
C ALA A 599 -12.65 -0.63 16.11
N THR A 600 -13.11 0.57 15.75
CA THR A 600 -14.39 1.11 16.24
C THR A 600 -15.58 0.30 15.71
N SER A 601 -15.55 -0.05 14.43
CA SER A 601 -16.60 -0.82 13.75
C SER A 601 -16.70 -2.24 14.29
N LEU A 602 -15.55 -2.88 14.56
CA LEU A 602 -15.48 -4.19 15.18
C LEU A 602 -16.05 -4.16 16.61
N SER A 603 -15.73 -3.13 17.41
CA SER A 603 -16.32 -2.96 18.74
C SER A 603 -17.85 -2.83 18.66
N ASN A 604 -18.36 -1.98 17.77
CA ASN A 604 -19.80 -1.80 17.58
C ASN A 604 -20.49 -3.09 17.12
N LEU A 605 -19.84 -3.87 16.23
CA LEU A 605 -20.34 -5.15 15.75
C LEU A 605 -20.42 -6.17 16.88
N LEU A 606 -19.39 -6.27 17.72
CA LEU A 606 -19.35 -7.16 18.88
C LEU A 606 -20.40 -6.77 19.93
N ASP A 607 -20.53 -5.48 20.25
CA ASP A 607 -21.57 -4.99 21.17
C ASP A 607 -22.98 -5.29 20.64
N PHE A 608 -23.16 -5.23 19.32
CA PHE A 608 -24.43 -5.57 18.67
C PHE A 608 -24.71 -7.09 18.69
N ILE A 609 -23.69 -7.95 18.54
CA ILE A 609 -23.82 -9.41 18.76
C ILE A 609 -24.32 -9.68 20.17
N ASP A 610 -23.77 -9.01 21.18
CA ASP A 610 -24.22 -9.16 22.58
C ASP A 610 -25.67 -8.68 22.79
N GLN A 611 -26.12 -7.67 22.04
CA GLN A 611 -27.52 -7.22 22.07
C GLN A 611 -28.48 -8.22 21.41
N LEU A 612 -28.07 -8.82 20.30
CA LEU A 612 -28.84 -9.87 19.65
C LEU A 612 -28.92 -11.11 20.54
N ALA A 613 -27.81 -11.50 21.18
CA ALA A 613 -27.77 -12.61 22.12
C ALA A 613 -28.79 -12.43 23.25
N LYS A 614 -28.91 -11.22 23.82
CA LYS A 614 -29.88 -10.91 24.91
C LYS A 614 -31.35 -11.19 24.56
N ARG A 615 -31.70 -11.37 23.28
CA ARG A 615 -33.06 -11.73 22.84
C ARG A 615 -33.45 -13.15 23.24
N HIS A 616 -32.46 -14.03 23.42
CA HIS A 616 -32.69 -15.41 23.84
C HIS A 616 -32.89 -15.53 25.36
N PRO A 617 -33.78 -16.44 25.83
CA PRO A 617 -34.12 -16.54 27.25
C PRO A 617 -33.05 -17.22 28.11
N SER A 618 -32.35 -18.25 27.60
CA SER A 618 -31.42 -19.07 28.38
C SER A 618 -29.97 -18.61 28.25
N ILE A 619 -29.18 -18.68 29.33
CA ILE A 619 -27.76 -18.28 29.34
C ILE A 619 -26.96 -19.10 28.31
N LEU A 620 -27.21 -20.40 28.22
CA LEU A 620 -26.58 -21.29 27.24
C LEU A 620 -26.83 -20.88 25.79
N SER A 621 -28.08 -20.52 25.43
CA SER A 621 -28.39 -20.07 24.06
C SER A 621 -27.78 -18.71 23.73
N ARG A 622 -27.67 -17.81 24.72
CA ARG A 622 -26.96 -16.52 24.56
C ARG A 622 -25.48 -16.75 24.25
N SER A 623 -24.80 -17.54 25.09
CA SER A 623 -23.38 -17.84 24.91
C SER A 623 -23.12 -18.58 23.59
N LEU A 624 -24.00 -19.48 23.19
CA LEU A 624 -23.87 -20.24 21.95
C LEU A 624 -24.05 -19.35 20.71
N PHE A 625 -25.04 -18.45 20.71
CA PHE A 625 -25.22 -17.46 19.64
C PHE A 625 -24.01 -16.52 19.49
N THR A 626 -23.53 -15.96 20.61
CA THR A 626 -22.36 -15.06 20.61
C THR A 626 -21.12 -15.78 20.11
N CYS A 627 -20.84 -16.99 20.61
CA CYS A 627 -19.68 -17.78 20.23
C CYS A 627 -19.73 -18.19 18.75
N SER A 628 -20.89 -18.60 18.25
CA SER A 628 -21.09 -18.97 16.84
C SER A 628 -20.78 -17.79 15.92
N ASN A 629 -21.43 -16.64 16.12
CA ASN A 629 -21.24 -15.47 15.25
C ASN A 629 -19.81 -14.92 15.26
N ILE A 630 -19.14 -14.90 16.41
CA ILE A 630 -17.74 -14.46 16.50
C ILE A 630 -16.80 -15.47 15.80
N PHE A 631 -17.05 -16.78 15.94
CA PHE A 631 -16.28 -17.81 15.25
C PHE A 631 -16.29 -17.61 13.74
N PHE A 632 -17.46 -17.40 13.13
CA PHE A 632 -17.57 -17.21 11.68
C PHE A 632 -16.80 -15.98 11.20
N ILE A 633 -16.86 -14.86 11.93
CA ILE A 633 -16.09 -13.65 11.57
C ILE A 633 -14.59 -13.94 11.66
N ASN A 634 -14.16 -14.62 12.73
CA ASN A 634 -12.75 -14.98 12.93
C ASN A 634 -12.24 -15.97 11.87
N ASP A 635 -13.06 -16.94 11.46
CA ASP A 635 -12.72 -17.91 10.44
C ASP A 635 -12.59 -17.29 9.05
N VAL A 636 -13.49 -16.36 8.70
CA VAL A 636 -13.38 -15.58 7.44
C VAL A 636 -12.06 -14.81 7.41
N TRP A 637 -11.69 -14.17 8.51
CA TRP A 637 -10.42 -13.46 8.60
C TRP A 637 -9.24 -14.42 8.45
N HIS A 638 -9.27 -15.59 9.11
CA HIS A 638 -8.23 -16.61 8.93
C HIS A 638 -8.14 -17.16 7.50
N THR A 639 -9.27 -17.37 6.83
CA THR A 639 -9.31 -17.85 5.44
C THR A 639 -8.69 -16.82 4.49
N LEU A 640 -9.04 -15.53 4.66
CA LEU A 640 -8.45 -14.44 3.86
C LEU A 640 -6.92 -14.35 4.02
N ILE A 641 -6.40 -14.64 5.22
CA ILE A 641 -4.96 -14.70 5.49
C ILE A 641 -4.32 -15.89 4.79
N SER A 642 -4.89 -17.08 4.95
CA SER A 642 -4.33 -18.31 4.38
C SER A 642 -4.28 -18.23 2.85
N GLU A 643 -5.35 -17.75 2.21
CA GLU A 643 -5.39 -17.52 0.76
C GLU A 643 -4.33 -16.49 0.30
N PHE A 644 -4.02 -15.51 1.15
CA PHE A 644 -2.96 -14.54 0.89
C PHE A 644 -1.58 -15.23 0.98
N GLU A 645 -1.28 -15.94 2.05
CA GLU A 645 0.04 -16.56 2.33
C GLU A 645 0.38 -17.73 1.39
N GLU A 646 -0.59 -18.58 1.04
CA GLU A 646 -0.40 -19.69 0.08
C GLU A 646 0.07 -19.19 -1.30
N LYS A 647 -0.41 -18.02 -1.73
CA LYS A 647 0.00 -17.44 -3.02
C LYS A 647 1.37 -16.75 -2.97
N ASP A 648 1.78 -16.25 -1.82
CA ASP A 648 3.12 -15.66 -1.65
C ASP A 648 4.20 -16.75 -1.63
N SER A 649 3.92 -17.91 -1.03
CA SER A 649 4.83 -19.08 -1.06
C SER A 649 4.96 -19.70 -2.45
N ALA A 650 3.88 -19.75 -3.25
CA ALA A 650 3.94 -20.19 -4.64
C ALA A 650 4.77 -19.25 -5.53
N ASN A 651 4.70 -17.93 -5.29
CA ASN A 651 5.52 -16.94 -5.98
C ASN A 651 6.97 -16.85 -5.46
N SER A 652 7.29 -17.44 -4.30
CA SER A 652 8.65 -17.48 -3.75
C SER A 652 9.49 -18.67 -4.24
N HIS A 653 8.92 -19.61 -5.00
CA HIS A 653 9.70 -20.67 -5.66
C HIS A 653 10.46 -20.14 -6.88
N TYR A 654 11.45 -19.28 -6.63
CA TYR A 654 12.59 -19.14 -7.51
C TYR A 654 13.45 -20.41 -7.39
N ASN A 655 13.56 -21.16 -8.49
CA ASN A 655 14.41 -22.34 -8.66
C ASN A 655 15.85 -22.09 -8.14
N PRO A 656 16.32 -22.78 -7.09
CA PRO A 656 17.74 -22.90 -6.81
C PRO A 656 18.26 -24.12 -7.60
N GLY A 657 18.46 -23.97 -8.91
CA GLY A 657 18.85 -25.13 -9.71
C GLY A 657 18.97 -24.92 -11.21
N SER A 658 19.99 -24.20 -11.66
CA SER A 658 20.87 -24.77 -12.68
C SER A 658 22.27 -24.15 -12.64
N PRO A 659 23.34 -24.96 -12.62
CA PRO A 659 24.72 -24.52 -12.46
C PRO A 659 25.40 -24.34 -13.81
N ASN A 660 26.12 -23.25 -14.00
CA ASN A 660 27.43 -23.22 -14.66
C ASN A 660 27.83 -21.77 -14.93
N TRP A 661 28.62 -21.20 -14.02
CA TRP A 661 29.75 -20.36 -14.41
C TRP A 661 30.83 -20.55 -13.33
N GLN A 662 31.52 -21.69 -13.39
CA GLN A 662 32.82 -21.81 -12.76
C GLN A 662 33.84 -21.03 -13.58
N SER A 663 34.55 -20.18 -12.86
CA SER A 663 35.74 -19.40 -13.20
C SER A 663 36.68 -20.00 -14.24
N SER A 664 37.32 -19.12 -15.02
CA SER A 664 38.76 -19.20 -15.22
C SER A 664 39.33 -17.80 -15.42
N ASP A 665 40.33 -17.50 -14.57
CA ASP A 665 41.41 -16.51 -14.70
C ASP A 665 41.06 -15.03 -14.46
N ALA A 666 41.21 -14.53 -13.22
CA ALA A 666 42.47 -14.14 -12.53
C ALA A 666 43.08 -12.87 -13.17
N THR A 667 43.46 -11.82 -12.45
CA THR A 667 44.03 -11.77 -11.10
C THR A 667 43.97 -10.33 -10.56
N CYS A 668 43.81 -10.23 -9.25
CA CYS A 668 43.85 -9.05 -8.39
C CYS A 668 44.87 -7.95 -8.75
N VAL A 669 44.47 -6.69 -8.51
CA VAL A 669 45.13 -5.89 -7.46
C VAL A 669 44.05 -5.21 -6.62
N ALA A 670 43.94 -5.63 -5.37
CA ALA A 670 43.13 -5.00 -4.35
C ALA A 670 43.88 -3.80 -3.76
N SER A 671 43.17 -2.69 -3.56
CA SER A 671 43.41 -1.81 -2.42
C SER A 671 42.17 -0.97 -2.13
N THR A 672 41.37 -1.49 -1.19
CA THR A 672 40.79 -0.76 -0.06
C THR A 672 40.16 0.61 -0.32
N CYS A 673 38.84 0.63 -0.45
CA CYS A 673 37.96 1.51 0.33
C CYS A 673 36.68 0.72 0.64
N SER A 674 36.57 0.31 1.90
CA SER A 674 35.42 -0.28 2.56
C SER A 674 34.26 0.72 2.66
N ASN A 675 33.05 0.15 2.70
CA ASN A 675 31.74 0.76 2.92
C ASN A 675 30.90 0.97 1.65
N SER A 676 30.62 -0.15 0.96
CA SER A 676 29.27 -0.36 0.44
C SER A 676 28.61 -1.40 1.34
N ASP A 677 27.86 -0.93 2.33
CA ASP A 677 26.82 -1.74 2.95
C ASP A 677 25.77 -1.99 1.87
N VAL A 678 26.01 -3.03 1.08
CA VAL A 678 24.94 -3.75 0.41
C VAL A 678 24.06 -4.24 1.54
N LEU A 679 22.95 -3.54 1.77
CA LEU A 679 21.85 -3.98 2.63
C LEU A 679 21.28 -5.27 2.03
N LEU A 680 21.97 -6.38 2.27
CA LEU A 680 21.38 -7.70 2.32
C LEU A 680 20.41 -7.65 3.50
N ALA A 681 19.15 -7.36 3.21
CA ALA A 681 18.06 -7.60 4.13
C ALA A 681 18.21 -9.06 4.60
N ARG A 682 18.53 -9.22 5.88
CA ARG A 682 18.46 -10.53 6.55
C ARG A 682 17.08 -11.12 6.30
N ASP A 683 17.05 -12.43 6.07
CA ASP A 683 15.86 -13.27 6.13
C ASP A 683 15.26 -13.28 7.55
N ASP A 684 14.80 -12.12 8.01
CA ASP A 684 13.92 -12.00 9.17
C ASP A 684 12.50 -12.22 8.63
N VAL A 685 11.88 -13.32 9.07
CA VAL A 685 10.51 -13.76 8.78
C VAL A 685 9.59 -12.55 8.54
N LEU A 686 9.07 -12.40 7.32
CA LEU A 686 8.09 -11.34 7.02
C LEU A 686 6.93 -11.47 8.02
N PRO A 687 6.63 -10.43 8.83
CA PRO A 687 5.54 -10.52 9.78
C PRO A 687 4.19 -10.61 9.05
N CYS A 688 3.45 -11.69 9.33
CA CYS A 688 2.15 -11.99 8.74
C CYS A 688 1.06 -11.06 9.26
N PHE A 689 -0.02 -10.94 8.46
CA PHE A 689 -1.29 -10.31 8.84
C PHE A 689 -1.79 -10.72 10.24
N SER A 690 -1.50 -11.95 10.66
CA SER A 690 -1.79 -12.54 11.97
C SER A 690 -1.33 -11.70 13.17
N ASP A 691 -0.41 -10.73 12.98
CA ASP A 691 0.07 -9.83 14.01
C ASP A 691 -0.73 -8.54 14.21
N SER A 692 -1.75 -8.29 13.38
CA SER A 692 -2.55 -7.07 13.46
C SER A 692 -3.26 -6.93 14.82
N LYS A 693 -3.37 -5.69 15.31
CA LYS A 693 -4.02 -5.40 16.61
C LYS A 693 -5.50 -5.82 16.59
N ASN A 694 -6.17 -5.64 15.46
CA ASN A 694 -7.60 -5.94 15.31
C ASN A 694 -7.84 -7.46 15.26
N ALA A 695 -6.98 -8.23 14.57
CA ALA A 695 -7.08 -9.69 14.57
C ALA A 695 -6.82 -10.27 15.98
N LYS A 696 -5.84 -9.73 16.71
CA LYS A 696 -5.58 -10.11 18.11
C LYS A 696 -6.75 -9.80 19.03
N LEU A 697 -7.40 -8.64 18.85
CA LEU A 697 -8.60 -8.27 19.60
C LEU A 697 -9.76 -9.23 19.33
N LEU A 698 -10.01 -9.55 18.05
CA LEU A 698 -11.06 -10.48 17.64
C LEU A 698 -10.82 -11.87 18.24
N LYS A 699 -9.59 -12.37 18.16
CA LYS A 699 -9.21 -13.67 18.71
C LYS A 699 -9.37 -13.73 20.23
N SER A 700 -8.90 -12.72 20.95
CA SER A 700 -9.10 -12.63 22.41
C SER A 700 -10.59 -12.59 22.81
N ARG A 701 -11.43 -11.94 22.00
CA ARG A 701 -12.89 -11.92 22.23
C ARG A 701 -13.53 -13.26 21.92
N PHE A 702 -13.06 -13.97 20.90
CA PHE A 702 -13.49 -15.33 20.60
C PHE A 702 -13.15 -16.30 21.73
N ASP A 703 -11.92 -16.26 22.26
CA ASP A 703 -11.49 -17.11 23.37
C ASP A 703 -12.37 -16.89 24.62
N LYS A 704 -12.68 -15.64 24.96
CA LYS A 704 -13.60 -15.31 26.06
C LYS A 704 -15.03 -15.81 25.83
N ALA A 705 -15.52 -15.75 24.59
CA ALA A 705 -16.85 -16.27 24.24
C ALA A 705 -16.90 -17.81 24.33
N LEU A 706 -15.82 -18.50 23.94
CA LEU A 706 -15.66 -19.94 24.12
C LEU A 706 -15.66 -20.32 25.60
N GLU A 707 -14.90 -19.62 26.44
CA GLU A 707 -14.88 -19.85 27.89
C GLU A 707 -16.28 -19.67 28.51
N ALA A 708 -16.99 -18.60 28.13
CA ALA A 708 -18.36 -18.33 28.60
C ALA A 708 -19.38 -19.39 28.11
N LEU A 709 -19.18 -19.94 26.91
CA LEU A 709 -19.99 -21.06 26.39
C LEU A 709 -19.76 -22.33 27.19
N VAL A 710 -18.49 -22.68 27.42
CA VAL A 710 -18.11 -23.89 28.19
C VAL A 710 -18.60 -23.77 29.64
N ALA A 711 -18.47 -22.61 30.28
CA ALA A 711 -18.99 -22.39 31.63
C ALA A 711 -20.52 -22.54 31.69
N ALA A 712 -21.25 -21.95 30.73
CA ALA A 712 -22.70 -22.09 30.65
C ALA A 712 -23.14 -23.53 30.32
N TYR A 713 -22.33 -24.28 29.58
CA TYR A 713 -22.55 -25.69 29.29
C TYR A 713 -22.40 -26.54 30.55
N VAL A 714 -21.31 -26.36 31.30
CA VAL A 714 -21.02 -27.05 32.56
C VAL A 714 -22.12 -26.81 33.60
N GLU A 715 -22.64 -25.58 33.73
CA GLU A 715 -23.71 -25.28 34.69
C GLU A 715 -25.06 -25.94 34.37
N ASN A 716 -25.29 -26.34 33.13
CA ASN A 716 -26.56 -26.90 32.66
C ASN A 716 -26.50 -28.41 32.38
N GLN A 717 -25.32 -29.03 32.39
CA GLN A 717 -25.14 -30.46 32.15
C GLN A 717 -25.09 -31.26 33.45
N LYS A 718 -25.44 -32.56 33.36
CA LYS A 718 -25.28 -33.51 34.48
C LYS A 718 -23.90 -34.18 34.50
N SER A 719 -23.26 -34.27 33.33
CA SER A 719 -21.94 -34.89 33.16
C SER A 719 -20.86 -34.00 33.81
N PHE A 720 -19.97 -34.60 34.60
CA PHE A 720 -18.95 -33.90 35.41
C PHE A 720 -19.45 -32.86 36.45
N ASP A 721 -20.74 -32.74 36.74
CA ASP A 721 -21.26 -31.76 37.73
C ASP A 721 -20.67 -31.98 39.13
N TYR A 722 -20.49 -33.24 39.55
CA TYR A 722 -19.81 -33.59 40.82
C TYR A 722 -18.34 -33.13 40.86
N PHE A 723 -17.69 -33.04 39.70
CA PHE A 723 -16.28 -32.69 39.56
C PHE A 723 -16.09 -31.17 39.55
N PHE A 724 -16.90 -30.45 38.76
CA PHE A 724 -16.87 -28.99 38.70
C PHE A 724 -17.50 -28.31 39.94
N SER A 725 -18.51 -28.93 40.60
CA SER A 725 -19.00 -28.45 41.90
C SER A 725 -17.95 -28.59 43.00
N PHE A 726 -17.19 -29.69 43.00
CA PHE A 726 -16.08 -29.89 43.93
C PHE A 726 -14.93 -28.92 43.66
N GLU A 727 -14.63 -28.62 42.38
CA GLU A 727 -13.67 -27.58 42.01
C GLU A 727 -14.08 -26.20 42.54
N ARG A 728 -15.34 -25.79 42.37
CA ARG A 728 -15.85 -24.51 42.90
C ARG A 728 -15.80 -24.45 44.44
N ASP A 729 -16.15 -25.55 45.11
CA ASP A 729 -16.03 -25.67 46.57
C ASP A 729 -14.56 -25.50 47.02
N MET A 730 -13.60 -26.06 46.27
CA MET A 730 -12.16 -25.89 46.53
C MET A 730 -11.69 -24.45 46.30
N GLU A 731 -12.11 -23.80 45.21
CA GLU A 731 -11.76 -22.41 44.92
C GLU A 731 -12.32 -21.43 45.96
N ALA A 732 -13.56 -21.63 46.39
CA ALA A 732 -14.22 -20.75 47.36
C ALA A 732 -13.55 -20.77 48.74
N GLU A 733 -12.97 -21.91 49.14
CA GLU A 733 -12.33 -22.07 50.45
C GLU A 733 -10.83 -21.78 50.45
N LEU A 734 -10.11 -22.02 49.33
CA LEU A 734 -8.65 -21.91 49.25
C LEU A 734 -8.15 -20.68 48.49
N GLY A 735 -9.00 -20.07 47.65
CA GLY A 735 -8.64 -18.97 46.75
C GLY A 735 -7.74 -19.41 45.58
N GLU A 736 -7.72 -18.63 44.50
CA GLU A 736 -6.92 -18.95 43.30
C GLU A 736 -5.40 -18.96 43.57
N ASP A 737 -4.92 -18.17 44.53
CA ASP A 737 -3.50 -18.05 44.90
C ASP A 737 -2.89 -19.37 45.42
N PHE A 738 -3.72 -20.26 45.98
CA PHE A 738 -3.27 -21.57 46.49
C PHE A 738 -2.84 -22.53 45.36
N PHE A 739 -3.44 -22.38 44.19
CA PHE A 739 -3.24 -23.24 43.03
C PHE A 739 -2.18 -22.68 42.06
N SER A 740 -1.92 -21.37 42.07
CA SER A 740 -0.92 -20.71 41.22
C SER A 740 0.52 -20.80 41.75
N SER A 741 0.72 -21.07 43.05
CA SER A 741 2.04 -21.02 43.71
C SER A 741 2.94 -22.25 43.48
N VAL A 742 2.69 -23.07 42.46
CA VAL A 742 3.32 -24.41 42.31
C VAL A 742 4.41 -24.48 41.23
N THR A 743 4.77 -23.35 40.61
CA THR A 743 5.89 -23.33 39.64
C THR A 743 7.28 -23.40 40.26
N ASP A 744 7.45 -23.20 41.57
CA ASP A 744 8.76 -23.33 42.22
C ASP A 744 8.93 -24.71 42.89
N GLN A 745 9.31 -25.70 42.08
CA GLN A 745 9.98 -26.89 42.59
C GLN A 745 11.38 -26.51 43.07
N HIS A 746 11.50 -26.07 44.33
CA HIS A 746 12.64 -26.26 45.26
C HIS A 746 12.65 -25.15 46.32
N GLY A 747 12.15 -25.46 47.53
CA GLY A 747 12.29 -24.55 48.66
C GLY A 747 11.47 -24.98 49.87
N VAL A 748 12.11 -25.75 50.76
CA VAL A 748 11.62 -25.95 52.13
C VAL A 748 11.61 -24.60 52.86
N ALA A 749 10.56 -24.39 53.67
CA ALA A 749 10.39 -23.38 54.73
C ALA A 749 9.58 -22.11 54.38
N SER A 750 8.27 -22.21 54.59
CA SER A 750 7.57 -21.26 55.47
C SER A 750 6.38 -21.96 56.11
N GLY A 751 6.51 -22.25 57.40
CA GLY A 751 5.49 -22.91 58.20
C GLY A 751 4.28 -22.01 58.43
N LYS A 752 3.24 -22.22 57.64
CA LYS A 752 1.86 -22.13 58.12
C LYS A 752 1.15 -23.39 57.63
N THR A 753 1.00 -24.35 58.54
CA THR A 753 0.03 -25.44 58.35
C THR A 753 -1.31 -24.81 57.99
N PRO A 754 -1.95 -25.18 56.86
CA PRO A 754 -3.31 -24.76 56.62
C PRO A 754 -4.17 -25.30 57.78
N GLY A 755 -4.94 -24.40 58.39
CA GLY A 755 -5.86 -24.78 59.48
C GLY A 755 -6.74 -25.94 59.04
N LYS A 756 -7.10 -26.80 59.99
CA LYS A 756 -8.05 -27.91 59.76
C LYS A 756 -9.22 -27.40 58.90
N ILE A 757 -9.34 -27.94 57.69
CA ILE A 757 -10.53 -27.80 56.85
C ILE A 757 -11.71 -28.23 57.74
N THR A 758 -12.59 -27.28 58.03
CA THR A 758 -13.75 -27.46 58.93
C THR A 758 -15.06 -27.58 58.15
N SER A 759 -15.01 -27.50 56.81
CA SER A 759 -16.15 -27.69 55.94
C SER A 759 -16.42 -29.19 55.71
N ILE A 760 -17.70 -29.56 55.78
CA ILE A 760 -18.18 -30.91 55.45
C ILE A 760 -17.95 -31.21 53.95
N ASN A 761 -17.83 -30.17 53.12
CA ASN A 761 -17.73 -30.26 51.67
C ASN A 761 -16.33 -30.68 51.16
N LEU A 762 -15.25 -30.37 51.87
CA LEU A 762 -13.87 -30.73 51.48
C LEU A 762 -13.28 -31.87 52.33
N SER A 763 -14.11 -32.79 52.80
CA SER A 763 -13.66 -33.93 53.61
C SER A 763 -12.82 -34.94 52.81
N ALA A 764 -11.96 -35.69 53.51
CA ALA A 764 -11.15 -36.75 52.89
C ALA A 764 -12.00 -37.86 52.23
N ALA A 765 -13.21 -38.10 52.75
CA ALA A 765 -14.15 -39.07 52.20
C ALA A 765 -14.74 -38.59 50.86
N ARG A 766 -15.18 -37.32 50.78
CA ARG A 766 -15.72 -36.72 49.56
C ARG A 766 -14.64 -36.53 48.48
N THR A 767 -13.41 -36.22 48.88
CA THR A 767 -12.26 -36.13 47.96
C THR A 767 -11.93 -37.50 47.33
N LEU A 768 -11.98 -38.58 48.13
CA LEU A 768 -11.77 -39.95 47.64
C LEU A 768 -12.94 -40.41 46.77
N GLU A 769 -14.18 -40.05 47.11
CA GLU A 769 -15.38 -40.32 46.31
C GLU A 769 -15.30 -39.64 44.94
N VAL A 770 -14.99 -38.34 44.88
CA VAL A 770 -14.85 -37.60 43.60
C VAL A 770 -13.71 -38.18 42.75
N ALA A 771 -12.55 -38.49 43.35
CA ALA A 771 -11.42 -39.08 42.63
C ALA A 771 -11.72 -40.50 42.09
N THR A 772 -12.46 -41.32 42.85
CA THR A 772 -12.85 -42.67 42.40
C THR A 772 -13.90 -42.64 41.30
N VAL A 773 -14.94 -41.79 41.44
CA VAL A 773 -15.98 -41.61 40.43
C VAL A 773 -15.41 -41.03 39.13
N PHE A 774 -14.46 -40.08 39.23
CA PHE A 774 -13.75 -39.58 38.05
C PHE A 774 -12.89 -40.66 37.39
N HIS A 775 -12.07 -41.39 38.15
CA HIS A 775 -11.21 -42.44 37.60
C HIS A 775 -11.99 -43.55 36.86
N ASP A 776 -13.16 -43.92 37.37
CA ASP A 776 -13.92 -45.05 36.83
C ASP A 776 -14.85 -44.65 35.66
N ASN A 777 -15.34 -43.39 35.58
CA ASN A 777 -16.40 -42.99 34.64
C ASN A 777 -16.04 -41.84 33.67
N TRP A 778 -14.83 -41.27 33.73
CA TRP A 778 -14.50 -40.09 32.92
C TRP A 778 -14.59 -40.34 31.40
N HIS A 779 -14.23 -41.54 30.93
CA HIS A 779 -14.24 -41.89 29.50
C HIS A 779 -15.65 -41.89 28.92
N ASP A 780 -16.59 -42.57 29.58
CA ASP A 780 -17.99 -42.66 29.15
C ASP A 780 -18.69 -41.29 29.22
N GLN A 781 -18.45 -40.52 30.29
CA GLN A 781 -18.99 -39.17 30.43
C GLN A 781 -18.45 -38.21 29.38
N PHE A 782 -17.19 -38.35 28.99
CA PHE A 782 -16.58 -37.52 27.95
C PHE A 782 -17.14 -37.88 26.56
N CYS A 783 -17.34 -39.17 26.26
CA CYS A 783 -17.99 -39.63 25.03
C CYS A 783 -19.45 -39.12 24.91
N GLU A 784 -20.22 -39.09 25.99
CA GLU A 784 -21.57 -38.47 26.00
C GLU A 784 -21.50 -36.97 25.70
N VAL A 785 -20.54 -36.24 26.29
CA VAL A 785 -20.35 -34.82 26.03
C VAL A 785 -19.98 -34.56 24.56
N VAL A 786 -19.10 -35.38 23.98
CA VAL A 786 -18.74 -35.29 22.56
C VAL A 786 -19.96 -35.50 21.67
N ALA A 787 -20.75 -36.55 21.93
CA ALA A 787 -21.97 -36.83 21.16
C ALA A 787 -23.02 -35.71 21.27
N ASP A 788 -23.23 -35.17 22.47
CA ASP A 788 -24.15 -34.05 22.73
C ASP A 788 -23.75 -32.78 21.95
N ILE A 789 -22.46 -32.44 21.98
CA ILE A 789 -21.90 -31.26 21.29
C ILE A 789 -21.94 -31.45 19.77
N THR A 790 -21.58 -32.64 19.28
CA THR A 790 -21.59 -32.99 17.86
C THR A 790 -23.01 -32.90 17.29
N GLN A 791 -24.00 -33.50 17.97
CA GLN A 791 -25.40 -33.43 17.54
C GLN A 791 -25.94 -31.99 17.54
N ALA A 792 -25.56 -31.20 18.54
CA ALA A 792 -25.96 -29.81 18.65
C ALA A 792 -25.46 -28.94 17.51
N ILE A 793 -24.17 -29.04 17.22
CA ILE A 793 -23.52 -28.22 16.22
C ILE A 793 -23.98 -28.65 14.82
N GLN A 794 -24.12 -29.95 14.55
CA GLN A 794 -24.70 -30.42 13.29
C GLN A 794 -26.10 -29.83 13.03
N SER A 795 -26.97 -29.81 14.04
CA SER A 795 -28.33 -29.25 13.91
C SER A 795 -28.35 -27.74 13.68
N ILE A 796 -27.42 -27.00 14.29
CA ILE A 796 -27.26 -25.55 14.07
C ILE A 796 -26.81 -25.27 12.62
N PHE A 797 -25.96 -26.15 12.07
CA PHE A 797 -25.36 -26.00 10.74
C PHE A 797 -26.22 -26.57 9.59
N GLU A 798 -27.11 -27.54 9.86
CA GLU A 798 -28.07 -28.12 8.89
C GLU A 798 -29.10 -27.11 8.38
N GLY A 799 -29.47 -26.12 9.20
CA GLY A 799 -30.40 -25.04 8.82
C GLY A 799 -29.75 -23.88 8.05
N VAL A 800 -28.42 -23.82 7.97
CA VAL A 800 -27.72 -22.69 7.36
C VAL A 800 -27.57 -22.94 5.86
N SER A 801 -28.50 -22.39 5.07
CA SER A 801 -28.33 -22.27 3.63
C SER A 801 -27.24 -21.23 3.32
N LEU A 802 -25.96 -21.61 3.44
CA LEU A 802 -24.79 -20.77 3.09
C LEU A 802 -24.62 -20.59 1.56
N THR A 803 -25.68 -20.72 0.77
CA THR A 803 -25.63 -20.82 -0.69
C THR A 803 -25.24 -19.55 -1.43
N THR A 804 -24.95 -18.46 -0.72
CA THR A 804 -24.68 -17.18 -1.39
C THR A 804 -23.31 -16.57 -1.09
N TYR A 805 -22.61 -16.96 -0.02
CA TYR A 805 -21.36 -16.27 0.35
C TYR A 805 -20.27 -17.11 1.08
N SER A 806 -20.43 -18.41 1.37
CA SER A 806 -19.32 -19.21 1.95
C SER A 806 -18.49 -19.91 0.86
N ARG A 807 -17.17 -19.73 0.93
CA ARG A 807 -16.19 -20.44 0.08
C ARG A 807 -15.70 -21.75 0.70
N SER A 808 -15.80 -21.88 2.03
CA SER A 808 -15.52 -23.12 2.77
C SER A 808 -16.77 -24.00 2.85
N THR A 809 -16.58 -25.31 2.71
CA THR A 809 -17.64 -26.32 2.84
C THR A 809 -18.26 -26.21 4.24
N PRO A 810 -19.59 -26.15 4.41
CA PRO A 810 -20.24 -26.04 5.72
C PRO A 810 -19.80 -27.13 6.72
N GLN A 811 -19.43 -28.30 6.20
CA GLN A 811 -18.87 -29.41 6.97
C GLN A 811 -17.49 -29.09 7.59
N TYR A 812 -16.61 -28.38 6.87
CA TYR A 812 -15.30 -28.00 7.40
C TYR A 812 -15.43 -27.00 8.55
N LEU A 813 -16.30 -26.00 8.39
CA LEU A 813 -16.60 -25.01 9.43
C LEU A 813 -17.20 -25.66 10.68
N CYS A 814 -18.13 -26.60 10.48
CA CYS A 814 -18.72 -27.39 11.56
C CYS A 814 -17.62 -28.14 12.34
N SER A 815 -16.74 -28.86 11.65
CA SER A 815 -15.62 -29.57 12.28
C SER A 815 -14.69 -28.65 13.05
N GLN A 816 -14.26 -27.52 12.47
CA GLN A 816 -13.35 -26.60 13.13
C GLN A 816 -13.97 -25.92 14.36
N PHE A 817 -15.28 -25.62 14.31
CA PHE A 817 -16.02 -25.10 15.46
C PHE A 817 -16.16 -26.14 16.57
N MET A 818 -16.54 -27.38 16.23
CA MET A 818 -16.61 -28.51 17.16
C MET A 818 -15.26 -28.73 17.86
N HIS A 819 -14.17 -28.76 17.09
CA HIS A 819 -12.82 -28.92 17.64
C HIS A 819 -12.47 -27.82 18.64
N SER A 820 -12.83 -26.57 18.34
CA SER A 820 -12.54 -25.42 19.21
C SER A 820 -13.29 -25.51 20.55
N ILE A 821 -14.57 -25.91 20.52
CA ILE A 821 -15.38 -26.09 21.73
C ILE A 821 -14.87 -27.26 22.56
N LEU A 822 -14.67 -28.42 21.92
CA LEU A 822 -14.18 -29.63 22.59
C LEU A 822 -12.82 -29.37 23.23
N ARG A 823 -11.88 -28.74 22.51
CA ARG A 823 -10.57 -28.38 23.05
C ARG A 823 -10.66 -27.54 24.32
N THR A 824 -11.50 -26.50 24.34
CA THR A 824 -11.67 -25.65 25.53
C THR A 824 -12.31 -26.41 26.68
N TYR A 825 -13.29 -27.28 26.40
CA TYR A 825 -13.89 -28.16 27.41
C TYR A 825 -12.86 -29.15 28.00
N CYS A 826 -11.99 -29.72 27.17
CA CYS A 826 -10.90 -30.59 27.60
C CYS A 826 -9.93 -29.86 28.53
N HIS A 827 -9.55 -28.63 28.17
CA HIS A 827 -8.71 -27.80 29.04
C HIS A 827 -9.38 -27.49 30.38
N ALA A 828 -10.71 -27.32 30.43
CA ALA A 828 -11.44 -27.14 31.69
C ALA A 828 -11.41 -28.41 32.56
N VAL A 829 -11.65 -29.59 31.98
CA VAL A 829 -11.58 -30.88 32.68
C VAL A 829 -10.17 -31.15 33.21
N VAL A 830 -9.15 -30.87 32.40
CA VAL A 830 -7.74 -31.07 32.77
C VAL A 830 -7.31 -30.09 33.86
N ARG A 831 -7.74 -28.83 33.79
CA ARG A 831 -7.53 -27.83 34.86
C ARG A 831 -8.13 -28.29 36.18
N ALA A 832 -9.36 -28.81 36.15
CA ALA A 832 -10.02 -29.35 37.33
C ALA A 832 -9.27 -30.57 37.90
N ASN A 833 -8.75 -31.47 37.04
CA ASN A 833 -7.91 -32.60 37.44
C ASN A 833 -6.58 -32.16 38.06
N ASP A 834 -5.91 -31.16 37.49
CA ASP A 834 -4.69 -30.58 38.03
C ASP A 834 -4.91 -30.01 39.44
N ARG A 835 -6.01 -29.26 39.61
CA ARG A 835 -6.38 -28.66 40.90
C ARG A 835 -6.71 -29.74 41.94
N LEU A 836 -7.44 -30.78 41.56
CA LEU A 836 -7.70 -31.93 42.43
C LEU A 836 -6.39 -32.63 42.83
N SER A 837 -5.47 -32.83 41.90
CA SER A 837 -4.16 -33.45 42.16
C SER A 837 -3.28 -32.61 43.08
N ILE A 838 -3.24 -31.27 42.89
CA ILE A 838 -2.55 -30.32 43.77
C ILE A 838 -3.17 -30.33 45.18
N PHE A 839 -4.50 -30.34 45.27
CA PHE A 839 -5.21 -30.39 46.55
C PHE A 839 -4.95 -31.70 47.30
N ALA A 840 -5.08 -32.84 46.62
CA ALA A 840 -4.88 -34.17 47.19
C ALA A 840 -3.42 -34.40 47.62
N SER A 841 -2.44 -33.90 46.85
CA SER A 841 -1.03 -34.00 47.20
C SER A 841 -0.63 -33.11 48.40
N LYS A 842 -1.21 -31.91 48.55
CA LYS A 842 -0.90 -31.01 49.67
C LYS A 842 -1.59 -31.41 50.99
N PHE A 843 -2.83 -31.89 50.95
CA PHE A 843 -3.61 -32.20 52.17
C PHE A 843 -3.62 -33.69 52.55
N TYR A 844 -3.49 -34.60 51.58
CA TYR A 844 -3.73 -36.04 51.78
C TYR A 844 -2.60 -36.94 51.27
N ALA A 845 -1.35 -36.45 51.27
CA ALA A 845 -0.14 -37.14 50.80
C ALA A 845 0.13 -38.56 51.35
N LYS A 846 -0.55 -38.99 52.43
CA LYS A 846 -0.39 -40.30 53.08
C LYS A 846 -1.58 -41.25 52.91
N ASN A 847 -2.62 -40.87 52.17
CA ASN A 847 -3.84 -41.66 52.01
C ASN A 847 -3.87 -42.43 50.67
N ASN A 848 -4.71 -43.46 50.56
CA ASN A 848 -4.97 -44.27 49.34
C ASN A 848 -5.56 -43.47 48.15
N ILE A 849 -5.58 -42.14 48.21
CA ILE A 849 -6.15 -41.25 47.19
C ILE A 849 -5.18 -41.14 45.99
N GLN A 850 -3.85 -41.24 46.22
CA GLN A 850 -2.85 -41.09 45.15
C GLN A 850 -2.93 -42.16 44.05
N SER A 851 -3.36 -43.38 44.37
CA SER A 851 -3.49 -44.46 43.38
C SER A 851 -4.69 -44.31 42.43
N LYS A 852 -5.57 -43.33 42.69
CA LYS A 852 -6.78 -43.06 41.90
C LYS A 852 -6.70 -41.71 41.16
N LEU A 853 -5.60 -40.97 41.29
CA LEU A 853 -5.35 -39.74 40.51
C LEU A 853 -4.84 -40.10 39.11
N ILE A 854 -5.36 -39.41 38.09
CA ILE A 854 -4.92 -39.58 36.70
C ILE A 854 -3.89 -38.48 36.37
N SER A 855 -2.82 -38.87 35.68
CA SER A 855 -1.83 -37.94 35.11
C SER A 855 -2.47 -37.09 34.02
N SER A 856 -2.41 -35.77 34.17
CA SER A 856 -2.89 -34.80 33.19
C SER A 856 -2.33 -34.95 31.76
N PRO A 857 -1.06 -35.36 31.52
CA PRO A 857 -0.60 -35.63 30.15
C PRO A 857 -1.27 -36.87 29.53
N ASP A 858 -1.48 -37.94 30.30
CA ASP A 858 -2.12 -39.16 29.81
C ASP A 858 -3.62 -38.92 29.52
N LEU A 859 -4.27 -38.14 30.40
CA LEU A 859 -5.66 -37.69 30.20
C LEU A 859 -5.80 -36.86 28.92
N MET A 860 -4.86 -35.95 28.65
CA MET A 860 -4.87 -35.14 27.43
C MET A 860 -4.69 -35.99 26.18
N ASP A 861 -3.71 -36.88 26.15
CA ASP A 861 -3.44 -37.73 24.98
C ASP A 861 -4.63 -38.65 24.64
N GLU A 862 -5.27 -39.24 25.65
CA GLU A 862 -6.43 -40.11 25.46
C GLU A 862 -7.70 -39.34 25.10
N ILE A 863 -7.88 -38.13 25.59
CA ILE A 863 -8.97 -37.24 25.15
C ILE A 863 -8.77 -36.79 23.69
N TYR A 864 -7.53 -36.48 23.29
CA TYR A 864 -7.24 -36.10 21.90
C TYR A 864 -7.43 -37.27 20.90
N THR A 865 -7.24 -38.52 21.32
CA THR A 865 -7.56 -39.68 20.46
C THR A 865 -9.05 -39.86 20.26
N ILE A 866 -9.86 -39.64 21.30
CA ILE A 866 -11.34 -39.66 21.22
C ILE A 866 -11.84 -38.57 20.26
N ILE A 867 -11.35 -37.34 20.40
CA ILE A 867 -11.73 -36.22 19.51
C ILE A 867 -11.31 -36.53 18.07
N ARG A 868 -10.12 -37.08 17.84
CA ARG A 868 -9.64 -37.42 16.49
C ARG A 868 -10.49 -38.53 15.85
N HIS A 869 -10.97 -39.49 16.62
CA HIS A 869 -11.81 -40.58 16.13
C HIS A 869 -13.22 -40.12 15.74
N ASP A 870 -13.81 -39.16 16.47
CA ASP A 870 -15.16 -38.61 16.16
C ASP A 870 -15.14 -37.65 14.95
N MET A 871 -13.99 -37.04 14.66
CA MET A 871 -13.82 -36.08 13.55
C MET A 871 -13.42 -36.73 12.21
N GLN A 872 -13.05 -38.01 12.21
CA GLN A 872 -12.74 -38.82 11.01
C GLN A 872 -14.00 -39.53 10.51
#